data_AF-A0A0V1EJE8-F1
#
_entry.id   AF-A0A0V1EJE8-F1
#
_cell.length_a   1.000
_cell.length_b   1.000
_cell.length_c   1.000
_cell.angle_alpha   90.00
_cell.angle_beta   90.00
_cell.angle_gamma   90.00
#
_symmetry.space_group_name_H-M   'P 1'
#
loop_
_entity.id
_entity.type
_entity.pdbx_description
1 polymer ?
#
loop_
_entity_poly.entity_id
_entity_poly.type
_entity_poly.pdbx_seq_one_letter_code
_entity_poly.pdbx_strand_id
1 'polypeptide(L)'
;MKKARLDLKTNGFSSDYNINFNPNTLNEYAAAAGFFFYGLFPEKIVTKYSETKATPMRDAFYDPSLLYEQHGILNLIKFLITEPSVIPIGKINSEFRQHFLKTNNHAGFDMMAILIQMGRDHGLPPYVVVRHHCNLKKIESFDDLRDVLHTPSDAEKIKKIYFHVNDIDLVIMGFLEKPADGAVVGPTFACILARQFAKMQRGDRFWYENYFYPSSFTGEQLSEIRKTSLARILCDNVKNLKEIQPFPFMIPDIYENSVLKCSSKIIEIIDLTPWTDSKFSIKLPMTKEKIKTAIHIAEGRIRQIRSREKKNNQPDMKNDLHDFLPFPHGHHMKPNQIAIDQAKIADVLLEATRILIIQDEFNLHKPIIPELDIDYLQNILPNIDVRDFIGKAKNNNEICNKKPFPCDPTATYRTTTGWCNNIKSPSFDEPRKFGVNGDPLPSARHVANVIHKSKDIIHKKYSHILMTFGQFLDHDLTHTPMSLALDGSLLNCQRCDSHETVSVNCWPIKIPKNDPYFPSTFDDGSPRCMHFARSEQMNQLTSYIDASNVYGSNDCIASDLRLFSQGKLNISKHLPGIQNTLPFGFKDPDCRVHSTDCFIAGDIRVNENSGLMVPHILFVREHNRLAEKLFMANNLWSDEKIYQEIRKIIGAVMQHIVFKEWLPKVLGHQLMEKYELYLMKSGYFKGYDKYCDATISNEFASAAFRFGHTLIRDTFLFMDPKHNTLMEQIRLKDMFFNITPLNDFNRGGIQSMISGLIRTPAMAFDRFINQDLRNHLFEFKHEPFSGMDLPAINIQRARDHGIPGYNSYREVCGFKKAKNFQDLLDVIDQETIDDLKNLYKHVDDIDLFPGLISEKPISGALVGPTLGCLIGEQMQRLRKCDRFWYENEITETKFTPGQLSEIRKMTMAKIICNNSKNIKKIQPNVFDLPDNHMNKEVDCSVLPDIDITKWLDRDFCFVGNKIIQMGRTKHITPCVSCTCTHYGANCHALRIESCNSLFDQFSMTEIAADTSCVIQCSGMINSKKNQTQ
;
A
#
# COMPACT_ATOMS: atom_id res chain seq x y z
N MET A 1 26.07 27.08 26.43
CA MET A 1 26.54 26.24 25.31
C MET A 1 27.46 25.12 25.78
N LYS A 2 28.73 25.38 26.16
CA LYS A 2 29.71 24.37 26.63
C LYS A 2 29.20 23.37 27.69
N LYS A 3 28.59 23.83 28.78
CA LYS A 3 28.06 22.94 29.84
C LYS A 3 26.97 21.99 29.34
N ALA A 4 26.19 22.41 28.33
CA ALA A 4 25.16 21.59 27.71
C ALA A 4 25.67 20.80 26.49
N ARG A 5 26.96 20.93 26.12
CA ARG A 5 27.61 20.45 24.88
C ARG A 5 26.75 20.70 23.64
N LEU A 6 26.37 21.96 23.45
CA LEU A 6 25.63 22.45 22.28
C LEU A 6 26.54 23.08 21.22
N ASP A 7 27.86 23.02 21.43
CA ASP A 7 28.80 23.58 20.48
C ASP A 7 28.83 22.69 19.24
N LEU A 8 28.53 23.28 18.07
CA LEU A 8 28.60 22.58 16.79
C LEU A 8 30.04 22.16 16.50
N LYS A 9 30.23 21.05 15.79
CA LYS A 9 31.55 20.64 15.35
C LYS A 9 31.99 21.55 14.21
N THR A 10 33.22 22.05 14.31
CA THR A 10 33.86 22.85 13.25
C THR A 10 34.41 21.97 12.13
N ASN A 11 34.65 20.67 12.40
CA ASN A 11 35.12 19.68 11.45
C ASN A 11 34.64 18.26 11.84
N GLY A 12 34.63 17.34 10.89
CA GLY A 12 34.24 15.94 11.12
C GLY A 12 32.77 15.77 11.54
N PHE A 13 32.45 14.61 12.11
CA PHE A 13 31.10 14.24 12.55
C PHE A 13 30.91 14.37 14.06
N SER A 14 29.65 14.46 14.50
CA SER A 14 29.26 14.35 15.90
C SER A 14 29.00 12.89 16.28
N SER A 15 29.48 12.50 17.46
CA SER A 15 29.22 11.20 18.09
C SER A 15 28.27 11.30 19.28
N ASP A 16 27.61 12.45 19.46
CA ASP A 16 26.78 12.75 20.64
C ASP A 16 25.34 12.23 20.52
N TYR A 17 24.99 11.61 19.38
CA TYR A 17 23.69 10.95 19.19
C TYR A 17 23.49 9.81 20.19
N ASN A 18 22.33 9.77 20.83
CA ASN A 18 21.97 8.73 21.79
C ASN A 18 20.49 8.38 21.63
N ILE A 19 20.24 7.15 21.18
CA ILE A 19 18.89 6.62 20.94
C ILE A 19 17.99 6.65 22.19
N ASN A 20 18.56 6.67 23.40
CA ASN A 20 17.81 6.72 24.65
C ASN A 20 17.39 8.15 25.04
N PHE A 21 17.86 9.18 24.33
CA PHE A 21 17.39 10.54 24.54
C PHE A 21 16.08 10.75 23.81
N ASN A 22 15.00 10.97 24.57
CA ASN A 22 13.71 11.37 24.01
C ASN A 22 13.78 12.85 23.53
N PRO A 23 13.71 13.14 22.22
CA PRO A 23 13.80 14.50 21.69
C PRO A 23 12.54 15.34 21.94
N ASN A 24 11.48 14.76 22.53
CA ASN A 24 10.23 15.47 22.80
C ASN A 24 10.47 16.77 23.61
N THR A 25 9.65 17.76 23.26
CA THR A 25 9.62 19.07 23.87
C THR A 25 9.39 19.00 25.38
N LEU A 26 10.26 19.66 26.14
CA LEU A 26 10.12 19.84 27.58
C LEU A 26 8.89 20.69 27.86
N ASN A 27 8.15 20.33 28.91
CA ASN A 27 6.95 21.05 29.30
C ASN A 27 7.29 22.50 29.69
N GLU A 28 8.39 22.70 30.39
CA GLU A 28 8.92 24.01 30.78
C GLU A 28 9.33 24.87 29.57
N TYR A 29 9.74 24.23 28.47
CA TYR A 29 9.96 24.94 27.20
C TYR A 29 8.61 25.29 26.56
N ALA A 30 7.75 24.30 26.36
CA ALA A 30 6.51 24.42 25.60
C ALA A 30 5.50 25.38 26.22
N ALA A 31 5.47 25.51 27.55
CA ALA A 31 4.49 26.31 28.28
C ALA A 31 5.07 27.57 28.95
N ALA A 32 6.40 27.79 28.90
CA ALA A 32 7.03 28.96 29.50
C ALA A 32 8.20 29.52 28.69
N ALA A 33 9.37 28.88 28.76
CA ALA A 33 10.61 29.46 28.24
C ALA A 33 10.58 29.70 26.72
N GLY A 34 9.83 28.87 25.97
CA GLY A 34 9.65 29.01 24.53
C GLY A 34 8.93 30.28 24.10
N PHE A 35 8.18 30.94 24.99
CA PHE A 35 7.41 32.17 24.68
C PHE A 35 8.21 33.47 24.89
N PHE A 36 9.48 33.40 25.28
CA PHE A 36 10.27 34.61 25.57
C PHE A 36 10.35 35.60 24.39
N PHE A 37 10.31 35.09 23.16
CA PHE A 37 10.40 35.90 21.95
C PHE A 37 9.24 36.90 21.79
N TYR A 38 8.08 36.64 22.41
CA TYR A 38 6.97 37.59 22.42
C TYR A 38 7.31 38.91 23.12
N GLY A 39 8.25 38.88 24.07
CA GLY A 39 8.77 40.09 24.70
C GLY A 39 9.77 40.87 23.83
N LEU A 40 10.22 40.32 22.70
CA LEU A 40 11.18 40.97 21.81
C LEU A 40 10.53 41.89 20.77
N PHE A 41 9.21 41.76 20.56
CA PHE A 41 8.49 42.53 19.56
C PHE A 41 8.34 44.01 19.94
N PRO A 42 8.58 44.94 19.01
CA PRO A 42 8.27 46.36 19.19
C PRO A 42 6.76 46.63 19.14
N GLU A 43 6.32 47.79 19.64
CA GLU A 43 4.90 48.20 19.61
C GLU A 43 4.35 48.39 18.19
N LYS A 44 5.22 48.75 17.23
CA LYS A 44 4.84 49.06 15.85
C LYS A 44 5.86 48.51 14.87
N ILE A 45 5.42 48.20 13.65
CA ILE A 45 6.27 47.91 12.50
C ILE A 45 6.41 49.19 11.67
N VAL A 46 7.65 49.54 11.33
CA VAL A 46 7.98 50.74 10.55
C VAL A 46 8.76 50.30 9.31
N THR A 47 8.16 50.36 8.13
CA THR A 47 8.83 50.00 6.88
C THR A 47 9.30 51.25 6.12
N LYS A 48 10.51 51.22 5.57
CA LYS A 48 11.20 52.39 4.97
C LYS A 48 10.50 53.06 3.78
N TYR A 49 9.56 52.39 3.10
CA TYR A 49 8.81 53.00 1.98
C TYR A 49 7.50 53.68 2.42
N SER A 50 7.16 53.55 3.70
CA SER A 50 5.99 54.16 4.34
C SER A 50 6.45 54.85 5.62
N GLU A 51 7.36 55.82 5.51
CA GLU A 51 7.80 56.66 6.65
C GLU A 51 6.63 57.40 7.33
N THR A 52 5.44 57.41 6.71
CA THR A 52 4.22 58.04 7.22
C THR A 52 3.22 57.10 7.91
N LYS A 53 3.45 55.77 7.91
CA LYS A 53 2.47 54.79 8.46
C LYS A 53 3.16 53.74 9.35
N ALA A 54 3.34 54.09 10.62
CA ALA A 54 3.71 53.11 11.64
C ALA A 54 2.51 52.22 11.95
N THR A 55 2.56 50.96 11.54
CA THR A 55 1.46 50.00 11.74
C THR A 55 1.59 49.38 13.13
N PRO A 56 0.56 49.48 14.00
CA PRO A 56 0.55 48.77 15.28
C PRO A 56 0.83 47.29 15.10
N MET A 57 1.61 46.70 16.00
CA MET A 57 1.98 45.27 15.90
C MET A 57 0.75 44.37 15.80
N ARG A 58 -0.33 44.68 16.53
CA ARG A 58 -1.59 43.92 16.46
C ARG A 58 -2.21 43.86 15.07
N ASP A 59 -2.05 44.92 14.28
CA ASP A 59 -2.70 45.05 12.97
C ASP A 59 -1.88 44.30 11.92
N ALA A 60 -0.59 44.07 12.17
CA ALA A 60 0.31 43.30 11.32
C ALA A 60 0.46 41.82 11.72
N PHE A 61 0.23 41.47 12.99
CA PHE A 61 0.56 40.13 13.52
C PHE A 61 -0.26 38.98 12.90
N TYR A 62 -1.49 39.26 12.47
CA TYR A 62 -2.37 38.31 11.76
C TYR A 62 -2.80 38.79 10.37
N ASP A 63 -2.18 39.86 9.87
CA ASP A 63 -2.49 40.40 8.55
C ASP A 63 -1.29 40.24 7.61
N PRO A 64 -1.35 39.31 6.64
CA PRO A 64 -0.29 39.15 5.65
C PRO A 64 -0.28 40.25 4.59
N SER A 65 -1.16 41.26 4.64
CA SER A 65 -1.26 42.36 3.65
C SER A 65 0.10 43.00 3.35
N LEU A 66 0.92 43.24 4.39
CA LEU A 66 2.26 43.81 4.28
C LEU A 66 3.22 42.97 3.42
N LEU A 67 3.00 41.65 3.30
CA LEU A 67 3.80 40.77 2.43
C LEU A 67 3.45 40.93 0.95
N TYR A 68 2.18 41.24 0.66
CA TYR A 68 1.64 41.36 -0.69
C TYR A 68 1.84 42.74 -1.32
N GLU A 69 2.25 43.73 -0.53
CA GLU A 69 2.66 45.04 -1.04
C GLU A 69 3.85 44.93 -2.00
N GLN A 70 4.01 45.92 -2.88
CA GLN A 70 5.16 45.98 -3.77
C GLN A 70 6.45 46.05 -2.94
N HIS A 71 7.32 45.03 -3.09
CA HIS A 71 8.52 44.84 -2.27
C HIS A 71 8.25 44.55 -0.77
N GLY A 72 7.04 44.11 -0.40
CA GLY A 72 6.63 43.83 0.97
C GLY A 72 7.58 42.91 1.74
N ILE A 73 7.95 41.77 1.15
CA ILE A 73 8.93 40.83 1.74
C ILE A 73 10.29 41.49 1.97
N LEU A 74 10.81 42.23 1.00
CA LEU A 74 12.10 42.92 1.12
C LEU A 74 12.06 43.97 2.24
N ASN A 75 10.96 44.73 2.33
CA ASN A 75 10.78 45.78 3.32
C ASN A 75 10.67 45.20 4.73
N LEU A 76 9.93 44.11 4.89
CA LEU A 76 9.78 43.42 6.17
C LEU A 76 11.11 42.79 6.62
N ILE A 77 11.85 42.15 5.72
CA ILE A 77 13.18 41.60 6.03
C ILE A 77 14.13 42.73 6.43
N LYS A 78 14.14 43.85 5.71
CA LYS A 78 14.95 45.02 6.09
C LYS A 78 14.61 45.53 7.49
N PHE A 79 13.32 45.65 7.82
CA PHE A 79 12.88 46.01 9.16
C PHE A 79 13.43 45.02 10.21
N LEU A 80 13.25 43.71 10.00
CA LEU A 80 13.67 42.68 10.96
C LEU A 80 15.18 42.65 11.21
N ILE A 81 16.00 43.00 10.23
CA ILE A 81 17.47 42.97 10.35
C ILE A 81 18.07 44.31 10.78
N THR A 82 17.32 45.42 10.73
CA THR A 82 17.85 46.74 11.12
C THR A 82 17.25 47.31 12.39
N GLU A 83 16.05 46.87 12.79
CA GLU A 83 15.42 47.38 13.99
C GLU A 83 15.88 46.64 15.25
N PRO A 84 16.19 47.37 16.34
CA PRO A 84 16.56 46.75 17.60
C PRO A 84 15.35 46.05 18.23
N SER A 85 15.55 44.83 18.69
CA SER A 85 14.55 44.10 19.50
C SER A 85 14.32 44.80 20.84
N VAL A 86 13.09 44.71 21.37
CA VAL A 86 12.81 45.16 22.74
C VAL A 86 13.44 44.17 23.73
N ILE A 87 14.09 44.69 24.78
CA ILE A 87 14.63 43.82 25.83
C ILE A 87 13.48 43.43 26.76
N PRO A 88 13.16 42.13 26.94
CA PRO A 88 11.93 41.67 27.57
C PRO A 88 12.04 41.67 29.11
N ILE A 89 12.53 42.76 29.68
CA ILE A 89 12.83 42.88 31.10
C ILE A 89 11.59 43.32 31.87
N GLY A 90 10.78 42.36 32.32
CA GLY A 90 9.57 42.63 33.09
C GLY A 90 8.49 43.42 32.34
N LYS A 91 8.65 43.58 31.03
CA LYS A 91 7.74 44.32 30.15
C LYS A 91 7.47 43.47 28.91
N ILE A 92 6.19 43.28 28.65
CA ILE A 92 5.69 42.81 27.36
C ILE A 92 5.01 43.99 26.67
N ASN A 93 5.08 44.02 25.35
CA ASN A 93 4.41 44.99 24.50
C ASN A 93 2.91 45.14 24.88
N SER A 94 2.43 46.38 24.97
CA SER A 94 1.05 46.73 25.30
C SER A 94 0.03 46.09 24.34
N GLU A 95 0.38 45.92 23.06
CA GLU A 95 -0.46 45.24 22.08
C GLU A 95 -0.69 43.76 22.42
N PHE A 96 0.31 43.05 22.98
CA PHE A 96 0.12 41.67 23.44
C PHE A 96 -0.50 41.56 24.83
N ARG A 97 -0.35 42.60 25.66
CA ARG A 97 -0.96 42.63 26.98
C ARG A 97 -2.44 42.99 26.97
N GLN A 98 -2.90 43.81 26.02
CA GLN A 98 -4.26 44.35 26.01
C GLN A 98 -5.06 43.97 24.77
N HIS A 99 -4.40 43.58 23.69
CA HIS A 99 -5.02 43.45 22.36
C HIS A 99 -4.67 42.15 21.65
N PHE A 100 -4.11 41.15 22.35
CA PHE A 100 -3.78 39.87 21.74
C PHE A 100 -5.05 39.18 21.22
N LEU A 101 -5.02 38.74 19.94
CA LEU A 101 -6.16 38.14 19.22
C LEU A 101 -7.43 39.02 19.16
N LYS A 102 -7.29 40.33 19.33
CA LYS A 102 -8.42 41.27 19.22
C LYS A 102 -8.90 41.35 17.77
N THR A 103 -10.18 41.01 17.53
CA THR A 103 -10.87 41.24 16.24
C THR A 103 -11.73 42.49 16.33
N ASN A 104 -12.16 43.03 15.18
CA ASN A 104 -12.86 44.32 15.07
C ASN A 104 -14.07 44.51 16.01
N ASN A 105 -14.66 43.44 16.56
CA ASN A 105 -15.85 43.49 17.44
C ASN A 105 -15.71 42.75 18.79
N HIS A 106 -14.52 42.28 19.21
CA HIS A 106 -14.34 41.52 20.47
C HIS A 106 -13.24 42.11 21.36
N ALA A 107 -13.34 41.88 22.68
CA ALA A 107 -12.27 42.20 23.61
C ALA A 107 -11.03 41.33 23.34
N GLY A 108 -9.83 41.93 23.36
CA GLY A 108 -8.56 41.19 23.25
C GLY A 108 -8.22 40.46 24.55
N PHE A 109 -7.25 39.54 24.47
CA PHE A 109 -6.75 38.81 25.63
C PHE A 109 -5.46 39.42 26.17
N ASP A 110 -5.19 39.22 27.47
CA ASP A 110 -3.87 39.46 28.06
C ASP A 110 -3.02 38.20 27.89
N MET A 111 -2.04 38.28 26.99
CA MET A 111 -1.17 37.16 26.70
C MET A 111 -0.41 36.67 27.94
N MET A 112 0.02 37.55 28.83
CA MET A 112 0.75 37.14 30.04
C MET A 112 -0.15 36.40 31.01
N ALA A 113 -1.41 36.82 31.15
CA ALA A 113 -2.40 36.09 31.94
C ALA A 113 -2.60 34.67 31.38
N ILE A 114 -2.70 34.53 30.05
CA ILE A 114 -2.79 33.23 29.38
C ILE A 114 -1.54 32.38 29.65
N LEU A 115 -0.34 32.94 29.50
CA LEU A 115 0.90 32.19 29.71
C LEU A 115 1.07 31.72 31.16
N ILE A 116 0.68 32.55 32.14
CA ILE A 116 0.69 32.17 33.55
C ILE A 116 -0.31 31.03 33.80
N GLN A 117 -1.55 31.18 33.33
CA GLN A 117 -2.57 30.15 33.51
C GLN A 117 -2.19 28.84 32.82
N MET A 118 -1.67 28.91 31.59
CA MET A 118 -1.18 27.76 30.85
C MET A 118 0.00 27.08 31.58
N GLY A 119 0.92 27.85 32.16
CA GLY A 119 1.98 27.28 32.99
C GLY A 119 1.43 26.49 34.19
N ARG A 120 0.40 27.00 34.85
CA ARG A 120 -0.28 26.32 35.96
C ARG A 120 -1.04 25.07 35.51
N ASP A 121 -1.78 25.17 34.41
CA ASP A 121 -2.54 24.06 33.82
C ASP A 121 -1.62 22.92 33.37
N HIS A 122 -0.44 23.27 32.85
CA HIS A 122 0.60 22.31 32.50
C HIS A 122 1.34 21.74 33.72
N GLY A 123 1.00 22.16 34.93
CA GLY A 123 1.64 21.72 36.17
C GLY A 123 3.12 22.09 36.22
N LEU A 124 3.50 23.25 35.66
CA LEU A 124 4.89 23.69 35.72
C LEU A 124 5.31 23.91 37.17
N PRO A 125 6.47 23.38 37.59
CA PRO A 125 6.95 23.60 38.93
C PRO A 125 7.30 25.08 39.16
N PRO A 126 7.23 25.55 40.42
CA PRO A 126 7.58 26.92 40.77
C PRO A 126 9.00 27.30 40.33
N TYR A 127 9.24 28.58 40.10
CA TYR A 127 10.52 29.12 39.64
C TYR A 127 11.72 28.58 40.44
N VAL A 128 11.61 28.57 41.76
CA VAL A 128 12.68 28.14 42.67
C VAL A 128 13.07 26.67 42.49
N VAL A 129 12.10 25.81 42.14
CA VAL A 129 12.32 24.37 41.89
C VAL A 129 13.09 24.19 40.59
N VAL A 130 12.70 24.90 39.53
CA VAL A 130 13.39 24.84 38.23
C VAL A 130 14.80 25.40 38.34
N ARG A 131 14.97 26.51 39.07
CA ARG A 131 16.26 27.13 39.34
C ARG A 131 17.21 26.16 40.05
N HIS A 132 16.69 25.42 41.05
CA HIS A 132 17.44 24.38 41.73
C HIS A 132 17.85 23.25 40.77
N HIS A 133 16.93 22.78 39.93
CA HIS A 133 17.20 21.75 38.90
C HIS A 133 18.24 22.19 37.85
N CYS A 134 18.43 23.49 37.70
CA CYS A 134 19.46 24.09 36.87
C CYS A 134 20.80 24.33 37.60
N ASN A 135 20.94 23.84 38.84
CA ASN A 135 22.11 24.05 39.71
C ASN A 135 22.46 25.53 39.90
N LEU A 136 21.45 26.39 40.03
CA LEU A 136 21.61 27.82 40.28
C LEU A 136 21.43 28.14 41.79
N LYS A 137 21.88 29.31 42.24
CA LYS A 137 21.78 29.76 43.65
C LYS A 137 20.33 29.65 44.13
N LYS A 138 20.12 28.96 45.26
CA LYS A 138 18.81 28.74 45.87
C LYS A 138 18.24 30.07 46.37
N ILE A 139 16.92 30.21 46.26
CA ILE A 139 16.13 31.36 46.75
C ILE A 139 15.30 30.84 47.91
N GLU A 140 15.47 31.42 49.10
CA GLU A 140 14.78 31.00 50.32
C GLU A 140 13.83 32.09 50.84
N SER A 141 14.07 33.35 50.49
CA SER A 141 13.27 34.51 50.87
C SER A 141 13.04 35.46 49.69
N PHE A 142 12.04 36.35 49.81
CA PHE A 142 11.80 37.39 48.80
C PHE A 142 12.97 38.39 48.69
N ASP A 143 13.78 38.54 49.75
CA ASP A 143 14.96 39.40 49.71
C ASP A 143 16.07 38.82 48.83
N ASP A 144 16.19 37.48 48.77
CA ASP A 144 17.14 36.81 47.86
C ASP A 144 16.82 37.08 46.39
N LEU A 145 15.57 37.45 46.07
CA LEU A 145 15.18 37.80 44.70
C LEU A 145 15.89 39.06 44.20
N ARG A 146 16.31 39.96 45.10
CA ARG A 146 16.98 41.23 44.75
C ARG A 146 18.30 41.00 44.01
N ASP A 147 18.97 39.89 44.27
CA ASP A 147 20.24 39.51 43.62
C ASP A 147 20.04 38.96 42.19
N VAL A 148 18.84 38.48 41.86
CA VAL A 148 18.58 37.75 40.61
C VAL A 148 17.66 38.51 39.66
N LEU A 149 16.86 39.45 40.16
CA LEU A 149 16.00 40.30 39.36
C LEU A 149 16.81 41.39 38.64
N HIS A 150 16.39 41.76 37.44
CA HIS A 150 16.99 42.93 36.79
C HIS A 150 16.70 44.22 37.56
N THR A 151 15.47 44.36 38.06
CA THR A 151 15.02 45.50 38.86
C THR A 151 14.80 45.02 40.29
N PRO A 152 15.72 45.27 41.25
CA PRO A 152 15.61 44.75 42.61
C PRO A 152 14.32 45.16 43.34
N SER A 153 13.75 46.33 43.02
CA SER A 153 12.50 46.81 43.63
C SER A 153 11.25 46.01 43.22
N ASP A 154 11.32 45.20 42.17
CA ASP A 154 10.23 44.30 41.79
C ASP A 154 10.02 43.17 42.81
N ALA A 155 11.03 42.85 43.64
CA ALA A 155 10.90 41.90 44.75
C ALA A 155 9.76 42.28 45.70
N GLU A 156 9.58 43.58 46.00
CA GLU A 156 8.49 44.07 46.85
C GLU A 156 7.12 43.93 46.18
N LYS A 157 7.05 43.99 44.85
CA LYS A 157 5.80 43.76 44.10
C LYS A 157 5.43 42.28 44.12
N ILE A 158 6.41 41.41 43.92
CA ILE A 158 6.22 39.94 43.96
C ILE A 158 5.76 39.51 45.35
N LYS A 159 6.39 40.05 46.41
CA LYS A 159 6.03 39.79 47.82
C LYS A 159 4.58 40.18 48.16
N LYS A 160 4.00 41.15 47.45
CA LYS A 160 2.57 41.53 47.61
C LYS A 160 1.61 40.59 46.88
N ILE A 161 2.09 39.85 45.88
CA ILE A 161 1.27 38.98 45.02
C ILE A 161 1.33 37.52 45.49
N TYR A 162 2.52 37.04 45.85
CA TYR A 162 2.75 35.65 46.26
C TYR A 162 2.96 35.57 47.77
N PHE A 163 2.41 34.52 48.39
CA PHE A 163 2.52 34.29 49.83
C PHE A 163 3.92 33.80 50.22
N HIS A 164 4.49 32.88 49.45
CA HIS A 164 5.85 32.36 49.63
C HIS A 164 6.65 32.37 48.32
N VAL A 165 7.99 32.40 48.39
CA VAL A 165 8.85 32.29 47.20
C VAL A 165 8.69 30.97 46.43
N ASN A 166 8.09 29.96 47.08
CA ASN A 166 7.81 28.65 46.48
C ASN A 166 6.54 28.68 45.63
N ASP A 167 5.78 29.78 45.64
CA ASP A 167 4.53 29.90 44.89
C ASP A 167 4.73 30.65 43.56
N ILE A 168 5.92 31.20 43.33
CA ILE A 168 6.18 32.10 42.21
C ILE A 168 6.20 31.31 40.89
N ASP A 169 5.32 31.69 39.96
CA ASP A 169 5.21 31.07 38.65
C ASP A 169 6.50 31.23 37.84
N LEU A 170 6.92 30.15 37.16
CA LEU A 170 8.14 30.10 36.35
C LEU A 170 8.18 31.18 35.26
N VAL A 171 7.05 31.41 34.58
CA VAL A 171 6.93 32.39 33.49
C VAL A 171 7.25 33.80 33.99
N ILE A 172 6.68 34.20 35.14
CA ILE A 172 6.87 35.54 35.70
C ILE A 172 8.34 35.82 35.96
N MET A 173 9.01 34.90 36.66
CA MET A 173 10.41 35.08 37.00
C MET A 173 11.32 34.97 35.79
N GLY A 174 10.98 34.15 34.79
CA GLY A 174 11.78 34.07 33.57
C GLY A 174 11.87 35.37 32.78
N PHE A 175 10.83 36.22 32.81
CA PHE A 175 10.85 37.56 32.22
C PHE A 175 11.45 38.64 33.13
N LEU A 176 11.48 38.43 34.45
CA LEU A 176 12.01 39.41 35.42
C LEU A 176 13.47 39.17 35.82
N GLU A 177 13.96 37.94 35.62
CA GLU A 177 15.32 37.55 35.92
C GLU A 177 16.33 38.34 35.06
N LYS A 178 17.40 38.82 35.69
CA LYS A 178 18.48 39.53 35.00
C LYS A 178 19.06 38.64 33.89
N PRO A 179 19.15 39.11 32.63
CA PRO A 179 19.76 38.36 31.55
C PRO A 179 21.18 37.91 31.90
N ALA A 180 21.55 36.71 31.46
CA ALA A 180 22.93 36.24 31.57
C ALA A 180 23.86 37.04 30.65
N ASP A 181 25.14 37.15 30.99
CA ASP A 181 26.11 37.90 30.18
C ASP A 181 26.14 37.37 28.73
N GLY A 182 25.93 38.26 27.77
CA GLY A 182 25.87 37.92 26.34
C GLY A 182 24.58 37.21 25.89
N ALA A 183 23.53 37.16 26.72
CA ALA A 183 22.24 36.55 26.41
C ALA A 183 21.07 37.52 26.62
N VAL A 184 19.93 37.23 25.95
CA VAL A 184 18.68 38.02 26.08
C VAL A 184 17.73 37.49 27.15
N VAL A 185 18.04 36.33 27.75
CA VAL A 185 17.24 35.69 28.80
C VAL A 185 18.08 35.43 30.05
N GLY A 186 17.41 35.33 31.21
CA GLY A 186 18.05 35.00 32.48
C GLY A 186 18.60 33.56 32.55
N PRO A 187 19.48 33.27 33.52
CA PRO A 187 20.07 31.94 33.72
C PRO A 187 19.08 30.77 33.75
N THR A 188 17.87 30.96 34.29
CA THR A 188 16.87 29.89 34.41
C THR A 188 16.26 29.54 33.05
N PHE A 189 15.81 30.53 32.28
CA PHE A 189 15.35 30.32 30.90
C PHE A 189 16.46 29.81 29.98
N ALA A 190 17.69 30.34 30.12
CA ALA A 190 18.84 29.84 29.38
C ALA A 190 19.10 28.34 29.62
N CYS A 191 18.96 27.87 30.87
CA CYS A 191 19.07 26.46 31.22
C CYS A 191 17.98 25.60 30.53
N ILE A 192 16.71 26.03 30.57
CA ILE A 192 15.60 25.29 29.94
C ILE A 192 15.80 25.20 28.43
N LEU A 193 16.10 26.32 27.78
CA LEU A 193 16.39 26.38 26.34
C LEU A 193 17.56 25.45 25.99
N ALA A 194 18.68 25.55 26.72
CA ALA A 194 19.85 24.71 26.47
C ALA A 194 19.55 23.21 26.62
N ARG A 195 18.73 22.83 27.63
CA ARG A 195 18.30 21.44 27.80
C ARG A 195 17.41 20.98 26.66
N GLN A 196 16.47 21.81 26.21
CA GLN A 196 15.59 21.48 25.10
C GLN A 196 16.39 21.23 23.81
N PHE A 197 17.24 22.17 23.43
CA PHE A 197 18.06 22.05 22.21
C PHE A 197 19.05 20.88 22.30
N ALA A 198 19.60 20.57 23.49
CA ALA A 198 20.52 19.45 23.65
C ALA A 198 19.80 18.10 23.50
N LYS A 199 18.55 18.00 23.99
CA LYS A 199 17.71 16.81 23.77
C LYS A 199 17.38 16.64 22.29
N MET A 200 17.09 17.73 21.58
CA MET A 200 16.80 17.70 20.15
C MET A 200 18.04 17.26 19.34
N GLN A 201 19.20 17.90 19.56
CA GLN A 201 20.44 17.57 18.87
C GLN A 201 20.87 16.11 19.08
N ARG A 202 20.75 15.57 20.31
CA ARG A 202 21.21 14.22 20.64
C ARG A 202 20.19 13.11 20.40
N GLY A 203 18.89 13.45 20.44
CA GLY A 203 17.80 12.50 20.23
C GLY A 203 17.33 12.43 18.77
N ASP A 204 17.66 13.42 17.94
CA ASP A 204 17.33 13.41 16.52
C ASP A 204 18.35 12.58 15.72
N ARG A 205 17.90 11.45 15.19
CA ARG A 205 18.73 10.60 14.33
C ARG A 205 19.16 11.29 13.03
N PHE A 206 18.41 12.32 12.59
CA PHE A 206 18.67 13.06 11.37
C PHE A 206 19.43 14.36 11.60
N TRP A 207 19.97 14.59 12.79
CA TRP A 207 20.85 15.72 13.04
C TRP A 207 22.02 15.73 12.04
N TYR A 208 22.21 16.84 11.33
CA TYR A 208 23.05 16.92 10.13
C TYR A 208 24.54 16.56 10.34
N GLU A 209 25.03 16.59 11.58
CA GLU A 209 26.41 16.22 11.92
C GLU A 209 26.59 14.72 12.24
N ASN A 210 25.53 13.92 12.26
CA ASN A 210 25.59 12.49 12.57
C ASN A 210 26.35 11.71 11.49
N TYR A 211 27.10 10.67 11.90
CA TYR A 211 28.01 9.92 11.03
C TYR A 211 27.43 8.67 10.36
N PHE A 212 26.22 8.23 10.74
CA PHE A 212 25.70 6.91 10.36
C PHE A 212 24.86 6.93 9.07
N TYR A 213 25.24 6.05 8.13
CA TYR A 213 24.59 5.80 6.84
C TYR A 213 23.24 5.07 7.01
N PRO A 214 22.21 5.30 6.17
CA PRO A 214 22.19 6.14 4.95
C PRO A 214 21.86 7.62 5.19
N SER A 215 21.78 8.07 6.44
CA SER A 215 21.25 9.41 6.78
C SER A 215 22.32 10.50 6.93
N SER A 216 23.61 10.16 6.87
CA SER A 216 24.74 11.08 7.04
C SER A 216 25.15 11.76 5.73
N PHE A 217 25.49 13.05 5.79
CA PHE A 217 26.22 13.73 4.71
C PHE A 217 27.66 13.22 4.58
N THR A 218 28.26 13.34 3.40
CA THR A 218 29.71 13.11 3.25
C THR A 218 30.50 14.21 3.97
N GLY A 219 31.79 13.98 4.23
CA GLY A 219 32.65 14.99 4.86
C GLY A 219 32.73 16.30 4.05
N GLU A 220 32.76 16.20 2.72
CA GLU A 220 32.77 17.34 1.80
C GLU A 220 31.42 18.09 1.83
N GLN A 221 30.32 17.36 1.75
CA GLN A 221 28.97 17.93 1.88
C GLN A 221 28.80 18.64 3.24
N LEU A 222 29.28 18.05 4.32
CA LEU A 222 29.21 18.67 5.65
C LEU A 222 30.07 19.94 5.75
N SER A 223 31.23 19.97 5.09
CA SER A 223 32.08 21.15 4.98
C SER A 223 31.38 22.30 4.26
N GLU A 224 30.66 21.99 3.18
CA GLU A 224 29.91 22.98 2.42
C GLU A 224 28.66 23.48 3.17
N ILE A 225 27.92 22.60 3.87
CA ILE A 225 26.80 23.02 4.73
C ILE A 225 27.27 24.04 5.77
N ARG A 226 28.45 23.83 6.37
CA ARG A 226 29.02 24.68 7.42
C ARG A 226 29.36 26.11 6.97
N LYS A 227 29.49 26.37 5.67
CA LYS A 227 29.65 27.73 5.11
C LYS A 227 28.35 28.54 5.15
N THR A 228 27.22 27.87 5.32
CA THR A 228 25.91 28.52 5.25
C THR A 228 25.68 29.45 6.44
N SER A 229 25.26 30.68 6.16
CA SER A 229 24.83 31.66 7.16
C SER A 229 23.41 32.15 6.85
N LEU A 230 22.70 32.69 7.85
CA LEU A 230 21.40 33.31 7.60
C LEU A 230 21.50 34.49 6.61
N ALA A 231 22.62 35.23 6.63
CA ALA A 231 22.88 36.30 5.66
C ALA A 231 22.93 35.77 4.22
N ARG A 232 23.61 34.63 4.00
CA ARG A 232 23.65 33.95 2.70
C ARG A 232 22.25 33.52 2.25
N ILE A 233 21.50 32.85 3.13
CA ILE A 233 20.12 32.40 2.85
C ILE A 233 19.24 33.57 2.42
N LEU A 234 19.31 34.70 3.14
CA LEU A 234 18.54 35.90 2.80
C LEU A 234 18.97 36.51 1.48
N CYS A 235 20.28 36.60 1.20
CA CYS A 235 20.80 37.10 -0.07
C CYS A 235 20.34 36.27 -1.28
N ASP A 236 20.24 34.95 -1.14
CA ASP A 236 19.84 34.06 -2.23
C ASP A 236 18.33 34.05 -2.49
N ASN A 237 17.52 34.29 -1.46
CA ASN A 237 16.07 34.08 -1.52
C ASN A 237 15.23 35.36 -1.50
N VAL A 238 15.79 36.49 -1.04
CA VAL A 238 15.05 37.77 -1.00
C VAL A 238 15.34 38.58 -2.27
N LYS A 239 14.37 38.60 -3.18
CA LYS A 239 14.46 39.34 -4.43
C LYS A 239 14.79 40.82 -4.17
N ASN A 240 15.83 41.32 -4.87
CA ASN A 240 16.36 42.69 -4.77
C ASN A 240 17.06 43.05 -3.45
N LEU A 241 17.38 42.08 -2.57
CA LEU A 241 18.30 42.31 -1.46
C LEU A 241 19.74 42.29 -1.97
N LYS A 242 20.40 43.46 -2.00
CA LYS A 242 21.77 43.59 -2.55
C LYS A 242 22.85 43.60 -1.48
N GLU A 243 22.50 44.02 -0.27
CA GLU A 243 23.44 44.26 0.82
C GLU A 243 22.80 43.83 2.15
N ILE A 244 23.61 43.21 3.02
CA ILE A 244 23.23 42.71 4.33
C ILE A 244 24.47 42.60 5.22
N GLN A 245 24.30 42.68 6.53
CA GLN A 245 25.34 42.41 7.51
C GLN A 245 25.60 40.89 7.70
N PRO A 246 26.84 40.45 8.03
CA PRO A 246 27.16 39.02 8.22
C PRO A 246 26.33 38.30 9.28
N PHE A 247 25.90 38.99 10.34
CA PHE A 247 25.12 38.43 11.45
C PHE A 247 23.74 39.09 11.52
N PRO A 248 22.70 38.56 10.84
CA PRO A 248 21.38 39.21 10.77
C PRO A 248 20.61 39.28 12.09
N PHE A 249 21.01 38.50 13.10
CA PHE A 249 20.44 38.61 14.46
C PHE A 249 21.01 39.76 15.28
N MET A 250 22.03 40.45 14.76
CA MET A 250 22.59 41.65 15.35
C MET A 250 22.32 42.84 14.43
N ILE A 251 22.02 43.98 15.04
CA ILE A 251 21.92 45.25 14.30
C ILE A 251 23.27 45.57 13.63
N PRO A 252 23.26 46.21 12.45
CA PRO A 252 24.49 46.55 11.77
C PRO A 252 25.27 47.63 12.54
N ASP A 253 26.60 47.50 12.54
CA ASP A 253 27.52 48.49 13.11
C ASP A 253 28.65 48.82 12.12
N ILE A 254 29.53 49.76 12.47
CA ILE A 254 30.65 50.17 11.60
C ILE A 254 31.91 49.29 11.75
N TYR A 255 31.84 48.24 12.56
CA TYR A 255 32.96 47.37 12.95
C TYR A 255 32.72 45.93 12.46
N GLU A 256 32.34 45.01 13.35
CA GLU A 256 32.29 43.57 13.11
C GLU A 256 31.04 43.11 12.35
N ASN A 257 29.97 43.89 12.37
CA ASN A 257 28.71 43.56 11.71
C ASN A 257 28.28 44.62 10.68
N SER A 258 29.25 45.12 9.91
CA SER A 258 29.00 46.10 8.86
C SER A 258 28.21 45.54 7.68
N VAL A 259 27.42 46.40 7.03
CA VAL A 259 26.62 46.03 5.86
C VAL A 259 27.54 45.76 4.67
N LEU A 260 27.47 44.55 4.12
CA LEU A 260 28.27 44.09 2.99
C LEU A 260 27.39 43.78 1.80
N LYS A 261 27.97 43.82 0.59
CA LYS A 261 27.29 43.30 -0.60
C LYS A 261 27.07 41.80 -0.46
N CYS A 262 25.92 41.31 -0.93
CA CYS A 262 25.62 39.88 -0.99
C CYS A 262 26.62 39.06 -1.83
N SER A 263 27.42 39.73 -2.67
CA SER A 263 28.52 39.13 -3.44
C SER A 263 29.88 39.16 -2.71
N SER A 264 29.93 39.66 -1.48
CA SER A 264 31.15 39.68 -0.68
C SER A 264 31.62 38.26 -0.35
N LYS A 265 32.93 38.02 -0.41
CA LYS A 265 33.54 36.74 -0.03
C LYS A 265 33.38 36.38 1.45
N ILE A 266 33.06 37.37 2.29
CA ILE A 266 32.77 37.15 3.72
C ILE A 266 31.44 36.41 3.89
N ILE A 267 30.48 36.58 2.97
CA ILE A 267 29.21 35.85 2.96
C ILE A 267 29.37 34.65 2.03
N GLU A 268 29.95 33.59 2.59
CA GLU A 268 30.28 32.37 1.84
C GLU A 268 29.05 31.74 1.18
N ILE A 269 29.25 31.21 -0.03
CA ILE A 269 28.23 30.52 -0.81
C ILE A 269 28.51 29.02 -0.70
N ILE A 270 27.46 28.24 -0.44
CA ILE A 270 27.54 26.79 -0.46
C ILE A 270 27.91 26.33 -1.87
N ASP A 271 29.00 25.57 -2.00
CA ASP A 271 29.30 24.87 -3.23
C ASP A 271 28.48 23.59 -3.27
N LEU A 272 27.55 23.47 -4.21
CA LEU A 272 26.74 22.26 -4.35
C LEU A 272 27.48 21.13 -5.11
N THR A 273 28.72 21.35 -5.55
CA THR A 273 29.54 20.35 -6.24
C THR A 273 29.63 19.02 -5.47
N PRO A 274 29.79 18.97 -4.14
CA PRO A 274 29.79 17.69 -3.41
C PRO A 274 28.45 16.92 -3.37
N TRP A 275 27.34 17.55 -3.78
CA TRP A 275 26.04 16.91 -4.01
C TRP A 275 25.80 16.61 -5.48
N THR A 276 26.74 16.98 -6.36
CA THR A 276 26.72 16.46 -7.70
C THR A 276 27.12 14.99 -7.61
N ASP A 277 26.16 14.11 -7.88
CA ASP A 277 26.49 12.81 -8.46
C ASP A 277 27.46 13.13 -9.61
N SER A 278 28.57 12.42 -9.76
CA SER A 278 29.47 12.58 -10.93
C SER A 278 28.69 12.21 -12.19
N LYS A 279 27.86 13.16 -12.61
CA LYS A 279 27.00 13.23 -13.77
C LYS A 279 27.88 13.85 -14.82
N PHE A 280 28.21 13.05 -15.82
CA PHE A 280 28.52 13.59 -17.13
C PHE A 280 27.41 14.60 -17.49
N SER A 281 27.71 15.90 -17.40
CA SER A 281 26.84 16.93 -17.95
C SER A 281 26.96 16.88 -19.47
N ILE A 282 26.29 15.91 -20.09
CA ILE A 282 26.07 15.91 -21.52
C ILE A 282 25.12 17.07 -21.79
N LYS A 283 25.54 18.06 -22.59
CA LYS A 283 24.61 19.03 -23.17
C LYS A 283 23.50 18.26 -23.88
N LEU A 284 22.25 18.44 -23.44
CA LEU A 284 21.09 17.78 -24.01
C LEU A 284 21.09 17.93 -25.56
N PRO A 285 21.17 16.84 -26.32
CA PRO A 285 21.09 16.89 -27.79
C PRO A 285 19.65 17.13 -28.29
N MET A 286 18.65 17.05 -27.41
CA MET A 286 17.23 17.09 -27.73
C MET A 286 16.51 18.30 -27.12
N THR A 287 15.77 19.03 -27.96
CA THR A 287 14.86 20.12 -27.55
C THR A 287 13.44 19.59 -27.31
N LYS A 288 12.63 20.32 -26.53
CA LYS A 288 11.20 20.00 -26.30
C LYS A 288 10.43 19.88 -27.63
N GLU A 289 10.86 20.64 -28.64
CA GLU A 289 10.34 20.63 -30.00
C GLU A 289 10.66 19.31 -30.73
N LYS A 290 11.88 18.77 -30.59
CA LYS A 290 12.25 17.48 -31.19
C LYS A 290 11.46 16.31 -30.60
N ILE A 291 11.23 16.31 -29.29
CA ILE A 291 10.39 15.30 -28.62
C ILE A 291 8.95 15.37 -29.14
N LYS A 292 8.39 16.58 -29.29
CA LYS A 292 7.05 16.78 -29.90
C LYS A 292 6.99 16.30 -31.34
N THR A 293 8.02 16.56 -32.15
CA THR A 293 8.09 16.09 -33.53
C THR A 293 8.18 14.56 -33.60
N ALA A 294 8.98 13.92 -32.76
CA ALA A 294 9.08 12.46 -32.69
C ALA A 294 7.74 11.81 -32.34
N ILE A 295 7.00 12.37 -31.37
CA ILE A 295 5.64 11.91 -31.03
C ILE A 295 4.69 12.09 -32.22
N HIS A 296 4.73 13.23 -32.93
CA HIS A 296 3.87 13.44 -34.09
C HIS A 296 4.16 12.47 -35.25
N ILE A 297 5.44 12.18 -35.50
CA ILE A 297 5.86 11.16 -36.47
C ILE A 297 5.40 9.78 -36.01
N ALA A 298 5.55 9.45 -34.71
CA ALA A 298 5.08 8.20 -34.12
C ALA A 298 3.56 8.03 -34.32
N GLU A 299 2.75 9.04 -34.03
CA GLU A 299 1.30 9.04 -34.30
C GLU A 299 0.99 8.80 -35.79
N GLY A 300 1.78 9.39 -36.69
CA GLY A 300 1.68 9.17 -38.14
C GLY A 300 1.99 7.73 -38.54
N ARG A 301 3.06 7.15 -37.99
CA ARG A 301 3.50 5.77 -38.26
C ARG A 301 2.55 4.75 -37.67
N ILE A 302 2.16 4.93 -36.42
CA ILE A 302 1.12 4.12 -35.80
C ILE A 302 -0.15 4.19 -36.64
N ARG A 303 -0.56 5.36 -37.18
CA ARG A 303 -1.68 5.43 -38.14
C ARG A 303 -1.43 4.65 -39.44
N GLN A 304 -0.22 4.65 -39.98
CA GLN A 304 0.12 3.89 -41.20
C GLN A 304 0.17 2.37 -40.96
N ILE A 305 0.79 1.92 -39.87
CA ILE A 305 0.78 0.53 -39.40
C ILE A 305 -0.68 0.10 -39.22
N ARG A 306 -1.49 0.94 -38.57
CA ARG A 306 -2.93 0.70 -38.40
C ARG A 306 -3.68 0.55 -39.71
N SER A 307 -3.34 1.34 -40.72
CA SER A 307 -3.94 1.22 -42.06
C SER A 307 -3.50 -0.05 -42.81
N ARG A 308 -2.32 -0.62 -42.50
CA ARG A 308 -1.84 -1.86 -43.13
C ARG A 308 -2.47 -3.09 -42.49
N GLU A 309 -2.50 -3.15 -41.16
CA GLU A 309 -3.15 -4.24 -40.42
C GLU A 309 -4.65 -4.34 -40.74
N LYS A 310 -5.35 -3.20 -40.90
CA LYS A 310 -6.75 -3.18 -41.35
C LYS A 310 -6.97 -3.77 -42.75
N LYS A 311 -5.97 -3.71 -43.63
CA LYS A 311 -6.04 -4.33 -44.97
C LYS A 311 -5.77 -5.83 -44.91
N ASN A 312 -4.89 -6.27 -44.02
CA ASN A 312 -4.51 -7.68 -43.87
C ASN A 312 -5.56 -8.49 -43.09
N ASN A 313 -6.27 -7.87 -42.14
CA ASN A 313 -7.36 -8.50 -41.37
C ASN A 313 -8.73 -8.42 -42.09
N GLN A 314 -8.79 -8.27 -43.42
CA GLN A 314 -10.08 -8.42 -44.09
C GLN A 314 -10.55 -9.87 -43.94
N PRO A 315 -11.71 -10.12 -43.31
CA PRO A 315 -12.26 -11.45 -43.26
C PRO A 315 -12.61 -11.88 -44.69
N ASP A 316 -12.21 -13.08 -45.08
CA ASP A 316 -12.80 -13.75 -46.23
C ASP A 316 -14.31 -13.82 -45.97
N MET A 317 -15.08 -12.94 -46.64
CA MET A 317 -16.55 -12.89 -46.59
C MET A 317 -17.17 -14.08 -47.36
N LYS A 318 -16.79 -15.29 -46.99
CA LYS A 318 -17.41 -16.54 -47.41
C LYS A 318 -17.46 -17.50 -46.25
N ASN A 319 -18.33 -17.21 -45.28
CA ASN A 319 -19.17 -18.18 -44.57
C ASN A 319 -19.99 -17.43 -43.52
N ASP A 320 -21.10 -16.84 -43.97
CA ASP A 320 -22.23 -16.57 -43.09
C ASP A 320 -22.79 -17.92 -42.60
N LEU A 321 -23.15 -17.97 -41.31
CA LEU A 321 -23.70 -19.11 -40.54
C LEU A 321 -22.67 -20.08 -39.94
N HIS A 322 -21.92 -19.62 -38.91
CA HIS A 322 -21.83 -20.26 -37.58
C HIS A 322 -20.87 -19.48 -36.67
N ASP A 323 -21.21 -19.42 -35.38
CA ASP A 323 -20.45 -18.86 -34.25
C ASP A 323 -19.07 -19.53 -34.02
N PHE A 324 -18.14 -19.46 -34.97
CA PHE A 324 -16.79 -20.01 -34.78
C PHE A 324 -15.80 -18.93 -34.36
N LEU A 325 -15.46 -18.97 -33.07
CA LEU A 325 -14.29 -18.30 -32.52
C LEU A 325 -13.02 -18.77 -33.26
N PRO A 326 -12.11 -17.86 -33.65
CA PRO A 326 -10.87 -18.26 -34.33
C PRO A 326 -9.96 -19.14 -33.47
N PHE A 327 -10.13 -19.10 -32.14
CA PHE A 327 -9.50 -20.00 -31.17
C PHE A 327 -10.29 -19.95 -29.85
N PRO A 328 -10.28 -21.04 -29.06
CA PRO A 328 -11.05 -21.10 -27.82
C PRO A 328 -10.41 -20.21 -26.73
N HIS A 329 -11.23 -19.50 -25.94
CA HIS A 329 -10.86 -18.62 -24.79
C HIS A 329 -10.41 -17.18 -25.11
N GLY A 330 -10.47 -16.71 -26.34
CA GLY A 330 -9.98 -15.37 -26.68
C GLY A 330 -10.74 -14.21 -26.00
N HIS A 331 -12.03 -14.36 -25.69
CA HIS A 331 -12.82 -13.29 -25.08
C HIS A 331 -12.52 -13.14 -23.58
N HIS A 332 -12.22 -14.23 -22.89
CA HIS A 332 -11.80 -14.21 -21.48
C HIS A 332 -10.42 -13.59 -21.25
N MET A 333 -9.63 -13.36 -22.30
CA MET A 333 -8.33 -12.67 -22.27
C MET A 333 -8.41 -11.24 -22.83
N LYS A 334 -9.62 -10.76 -23.15
CA LYS A 334 -9.82 -9.46 -23.79
C LYS A 334 -9.46 -8.31 -22.83
N PRO A 335 -8.72 -7.28 -23.29
CA PRO A 335 -8.45 -6.09 -22.50
C PRO A 335 -9.73 -5.30 -22.25
N ASN A 336 -9.89 -4.81 -21.04
CA ASN A 336 -10.91 -3.80 -20.73
C ASN A 336 -10.58 -2.46 -21.39
N GLN A 337 -11.54 -1.53 -21.42
CA GLN A 337 -11.38 -0.25 -22.11
C GLN A 337 -10.21 0.58 -21.57
N ILE A 338 -9.95 0.52 -20.25
CA ILE A 338 -8.85 1.23 -19.60
C ILE A 338 -7.50 0.70 -20.13
N ALA A 339 -7.37 -0.63 -20.23
CA ALA A 339 -6.18 -1.27 -20.78
C ALA A 339 -5.95 -0.93 -22.25
N ILE A 340 -7.02 -0.91 -23.06
CA ILE A 340 -6.93 -0.50 -24.47
C ILE A 340 -6.41 0.94 -24.59
N ASP A 341 -6.90 1.86 -23.75
CA ASP A 341 -6.51 3.27 -23.84
C ASP A 341 -5.09 3.51 -23.31
N GLN A 342 -4.64 2.75 -22.31
CA GLN A 342 -3.25 2.77 -21.85
C GLN A 342 -2.29 2.17 -22.87
N ALA A 343 -2.65 1.04 -23.51
CA ALA A 343 -1.85 0.41 -24.56
C ALA A 343 -1.63 1.35 -25.76
N LYS A 344 -2.68 2.04 -26.22
CA LYS A 344 -2.54 3.04 -27.31
C LYS A 344 -1.55 4.15 -27.00
N ILE A 345 -1.46 4.57 -25.73
CA ILE A 345 -0.50 5.58 -25.28
C ILE A 345 0.90 4.96 -25.25
N ALA A 346 1.03 3.75 -24.70
CA ALA A 346 2.29 3.02 -24.65
C ALA A 346 2.88 2.80 -26.05
N ASP A 347 2.07 2.42 -27.05
CA ASP A 347 2.49 2.26 -28.46
C ASP A 347 3.11 3.54 -29.04
N VAL A 348 2.44 4.68 -28.81
CA VAL A 348 2.92 5.98 -29.30
C VAL A 348 4.21 6.38 -28.60
N LEU A 349 4.33 6.12 -27.30
CA LEU A 349 5.54 6.40 -26.53
C LEU A 349 6.70 5.48 -26.96
N LEU A 350 6.43 4.21 -27.20
CA LEU A 350 7.42 3.24 -27.67
C LEU A 350 7.95 3.62 -29.05
N GLU A 351 7.05 3.91 -30.01
CA GLU A 351 7.45 4.31 -31.35
C GLU A 351 8.13 5.69 -31.37
N ALA A 352 7.69 6.63 -30.53
CA ALA A 352 8.38 7.90 -30.35
C ALA A 352 9.80 7.68 -29.81
N THR A 353 9.96 6.82 -28.81
CA THR A 353 11.27 6.46 -28.25
C THR A 353 12.15 5.80 -29.31
N ARG A 354 11.60 4.90 -30.13
CA ARG A 354 12.30 4.29 -31.27
C ARG A 354 12.79 5.33 -32.28
N ILE A 355 11.96 6.31 -32.65
CA ILE A 355 12.32 7.40 -33.56
C ILE A 355 13.45 8.27 -32.97
N LEU A 356 13.45 8.46 -31.64
CA LEU A 356 14.52 9.20 -30.96
C LEU A 356 15.84 8.43 -30.92
N ILE A 357 15.80 7.10 -30.89
CA ILE A 357 16.97 6.23 -30.89
C ILE A 357 17.54 6.03 -32.30
N ILE A 358 16.68 5.79 -33.30
CA ILE A 358 17.08 5.54 -34.70
C ILE A 358 17.19 6.89 -35.41
N GLN A 359 18.36 7.53 -35.27
CA GLN A 359 18.67 8.91 -35.67
C GLN A 359 18.54 9.25 -37.18
N ASP A 360 18.21 8.28 -38.03
CA ASP A 360 18.36 8.37 -39.50
C ASP A 360 17.23 9.15 -40.22
N GLU A 361 16.25 9.66 -39.48
CA GLU A 361 15.02 10.21 -40.07
C GLU A 361 14.82 11.71 -39.90
N PHE A 362 15.72 12.37 -39.15
CA PHE A 362 15.79 13.84 -39.09
C PHE A 362 16.73 14.39 -40.17
N ASN A 363 16.53 13.99 -41.42
CA ASN A 363 17.29 14.54 -42.53
C ASN A 363 16.73 15.91 -42.94
N LEU A 364 17.24 16.97 -42.31
CA LEU A 364 17.52 18.29 -42.89
C LEU A 364 18.53 19.01 -41.94
N HIS A 365 19.82 18.85 -42.26
CA HIS A 365 21.00 19.59 -41.75
C HIS A 365 21.40 19.45 -40.26
N LYS A 366 22.28 18.46 -39.97
CA LYS A 366 23.25 18.20 -38.84
C LYS A 366 23.20 19.04 -37.54
N PRO A 367 23.52 18.45 -36.34
CA PRO A 367 24.60 17.47 -36.12
C PRO A 367 24.23 16.17 -35.36
N ILE A 368 25.17 15.22 -35.46
CA ILE A 368 25.24 13.88 -34.87
C ILE A 368 24.99 13.91 -33.36
N ILE A 369 24.10 13.06 -32.87
CA ILE A 369 23.85 12.83 -31.43
C ILE A 369 24.68 11.60 -31.02
N PRO A 370 25.45 11.60 -29.92
CA PRO A 370 26.12 10.39 -29.44
C PRO A 370 25.09 9.29 -29.12
N GLU A 371 25.45 8.01 -29.26
CA GLU A 371 24.60 6.88 -28.90
C GLU A 371 23.94 7.09 -27.53
N LEU A 372 22.61 6.95 -27.50
CA LEU A 372 21.84 7.00 -26.26
C LEU A 372 22.09 5.68 -25.51
N ASP A 373 22.87 5.76 -24.45
CA ASP A 373 23.04 4.65 -23.49
C ASP A 373 21.68 4.28 -22.86
N ILE A 374 21.42 2.99 -22.69
CA ILE A 374 20.20 2.46 -22.05
C ILE A 374 20.08 2.99 -20.62
N ASP A 375 21.21 3.10 -19.90
CA ASP A 375 21.27 3.65 -18.55
C ASP A 375 20.87 5.14 -18.53
N TYR A 376 21.13 5.87 -19.62
CA TYR A 376 20.75 7.27 -19.77
C TYR A 376 19.24 7.44 -20.04
N LEU A 377 18.63 6.56 -20.84
CA LEU A 377 17.17 6.57 -21.09
C LEU A 377 16.36 6.20 -19.85
N GLN A 378 16.81 5.19 -19.09
CA GLN A 378 16.18 4.76 -17.84
C GLN A 378 16.15 5.87 -16.78
N ASN A 379 17.16 6.75 -16.77
CA ASN A 379 17.24 7.89 -15.85
C ASN A 379 16.40 9.11 -16.30
N ILE A 380 16.09 9.24 -17.59
CA ILE A 380 15.40 10.41 -18.16
C ILE A 380 13.89 10.22 -18.25
N LEU A 381 13.43 9.05 -18.68
CA LEU A 381 12.01 8.77 -18.92
C LEU A 381 11.11 9.05 -17.69
N PRO A 382 11.52 8.74 -16.44
CA PRO A 382 10.72 9.06 -15.24
C PRO A 382 10.55 10.56 -14.99
N ASN A 383 11.41 11.40 -15.56
CA ASN A 383 11.42 12.85 -15.36
C ASN A 383 10.65 13.63 -16.45
N ILE A 384 10.15 12.95 -17.48
CA ILE A 384 9.32 13.56 -18.52
C ILE A 384 7.88 13.61 -18.04
N ASP A 385 7.35 14.81 -17.81
CA ASP A 385 5.95 15.00 -17.48
C ASP A 385 5.06 14.68 -18.71
N VAL A 386 4.54 13.47 -18.74
CA VAL A 386 3.66 12.98 -19.81
C VAL A 386 2.22 13.51 -19.71
N ARG A 387 1.85 14.23 -18.63
CA ARG A 387 0.46 14.67 -18.38
C ARG A 387 -0.06 15.64 -19.43
N ASP A 388 0.79 16.52 -19.95
CA ASP A 388 0.46 17.46 -21.04
C ASP A 388 0.08 16.75 -22.35
N PHE A 389 0.49 15.48 -22.51
CA PHE A 389 0.29 14.66 -23.71
C PHE A 389 -0.88 13.68 -23.53
N ILE A 390 -1.00 13.09 -22.33
CA ILE A 390 -2.11 12.18 -21.95
C ILE A 390 -3.47 12.88 -22.04
N GLY A 391 -3.53 14.19 -21.81
CA GLY A 391 -4.78 14.96 -21.80
C GLY A 391 -5.50 15.13 -23.15
N LYS A 392 -4.83 14.86 -24.30
CA LYS A 392 -5.40 15.11 -25.65
C LYS A 392 -6.03 13.90 -26.33
N ALA A 393 -5.86 12.68 -25.80
CA ALA A 393 -6.45 11.46 -26.36
C ALA A 393 -7.87 11.16 -25.82
N LYS A 394 -8.72 12.19 -25.67
CA LYS A 394 -10.11 12.02 -25.24
C LYS A 394 -11.03 11.84 -26.45
N ASN A 395 -11.50 10.62 -26.68
CA ASN A 395 -12.75 10.39 -27.40
C ASN A 395 -13.88 10.21 -26.39
N ASN A 396 -14.98 10.91 -26.66
CA ASN A 396 -16.18 10.99 -25.83
C ASN A 396 -16.87 9.63 -25.69
N ASN A 397 -16.76 9.01 -24.51
CA ASN A 397 -17.78 8.15 -23.87
C ASN A 397 -17.36 7.80 -22.41
N GLU A 398 -16.88 8.78 -21.64
CA GLU A 398 -16.38 8.59 -20.26
C GLU A 398 -17.48 8.81 -19.20
N ILE A 399 -18.46 7.90 -19.09
CA ILE A 399 -19.36 7.88 -17.92
C ILE A 399 -18.79 6.98 -16.80
N CYS A 400 -18.11 5.88 -17.14
CA CYS A 400 -17.58 4.91 -16.18
C CYS A 400 -16.11 5.09 -15.78
N ASN A 401 -15.36 5.98 -16.45
CA ASN A 401 -13.93 6.19 -16.23
C ASN A 401 -13.64 7.56 -15.61
N LYS A 402 -14.44 7.97 -14.63
CA LYS A 402 -14.12 9.20 -13.87
C LYS A 402 -12.86 8.93 -13.05
N LYS A 403 -11.69 9.37 -13.52
CA LYS A 403 -10.51 9.52 -12.67
C LYS A 403 -10.85 10.57 -11.60
N PRO A 404 -11.01 10.21 -10.31
CA PRO A 404 -11.17 11.22 -9.28
C PRO A 404 -9.84 11.96 -9.16
N PHE A 405 -9.80 13.20 -9.62
CA PHE A 405 -8.74 14.17 -9.32
C PHE A 405 -9.14 14.95 -8.07
N PRO A 406 -8.22 15.24 -7.13
CA PRO A 406 -7.06 14.44 -6.67
C PRO A 406 -7.51 13.29 -5.73
N CYS A 407 -6.58 12.39 -5.36
CA CYS A 407 -6.85 11.33 -4.39
C CYS A 407 -7.35 11.89 -3.04
N ASP A 408 -8.48 11.38 -2.56
CA ASP A 408 -9.01 11.68 -1.22
C ASP A 408 -8.38 10.73 -0.18
N PRO A 409 -7.44 11.22 0.66
CA PRO A 409 -6.80 10.38 1.67
C PRO A 409 -7.73 10.01 2.83
N THR A 410 -8.90 10.66 2.94
CA THR A 410 -9.90 10.42 4.00
C THR A 410 -10.94 9.37 3.63
N ALA A 411 -10.88 8.85 2.39
CA ALA A 411 -11.82 7.84 1.91
C ALA A 411 -11.77 6.56 2.76
N THR A 412 -12.94 6.18 3.28
CA THR A 412 -13.18 5.06 4.21
C THR A 412 -13.35 3.71 3.53
N TYR A 413 -13.60 3.71 2.20
CA TYR A 413 -13.74 2.52 1.36
C TYR A 413 -12.73 2.51 0.22
N ARG A 414 -12.33 1.31 -0.23
CA ARG A 414 -11.52 1.15 -1.45
C ARG A 414 -12.35 1.57 -2.67
N THR A 415 -11.69 2.23 -3.62
CA THR A 415 -12.25 2.39 -4.96
C THR A 415 -12.39 1.03 -5.64
N THR A 416 -13.25 0.93 -6.64
CA THR A 416 -13.43 -0.30 -7.43
C THR A 416 -12.18 -0.63 -8.26
N THR A 417 -11.41 0.38 -8.64
CA THR A 417 -10.21 0.27 -9.48
C THR A 417 -8.91 0.08 -8.68
N GLY A 418 -8.96 0.08 -7.34
CA GLY A 418 -7.77 0.12 -6.49
C GLY A 418 -6.99 1.44 -6.54
N TRP A 419 -7.46 2.43 -7.31
CA TRP A 419 -6.92 3.79 -7.40
C TRP A 419 -6.90 4.48 -6.03
N CYS A 420 -5.86 5.28 -5.79
CA CYS A 420 -5.56 5.95 -4.51
C CYS A 420 -5.22 5.03 -3.33
N ASN A 421 -4.83 3.79 -3.60
CA ASN A 421 -4.23 2.93 -2.58
C ASN A 421 -2.69 3.11 -2.51
N ASN A 422 -2.00 3.20 -3.66
CA ASN A 422 -0.61 3.65 -3.77
C ASN A 422 -0.52 4.93 -4.65
N ILE A 423 0.38 5.86 -4.30
CA ILE A 423 0.43 7.25 -4.84
C ILE A 423 1.44 7.42 -6.00
N LYS A 424 2.29 6.43 -6.35
CA LYS A 424 3.27 6.59 -7.45
C LYS A 424 3.60 5.31 -8.26
N SER A 425 3.51 5.48 -9.60
CA SER A 425 4.19 4.81 -10.75
C SER A 425 4.12 3.29 -10.98
N PRO A 426 4.14 2.88 -12.28
CA PRO A 426 4.97 1.73 -12.72
C PRO A 426 5.65 1.87 -14.13
N SER A 427 6.56 0.93 -14.50
CA SER A 427 7.38 0.81 -15.75
C SER A 427 7.28 -0.58 -16.46
N PHE A 428 7.91 -0.79 -17.64
CA PHE A 428 7.79 -1.99 -18.54
C PHE A 428 9.13 -2.50 -19.16
N ASP A 429 9.20 -3.79 -19.58
CA ASP A 429 10.39 -4.53 -20.13
C ASP A 429 10.11 -5.35 -21.45
N GLU A 430 11.15 -5.79 -22.17
CA GLU A 430 11.14 -6.47 -23.51
C GLU A 430 11.14 -8.03 -23.49
N PRO A 431 10.64 -8.75 -24.53
CA PRO A 431 10.56 -10.23 -24.56
C PRO A 431 11.88 -11.00 -24.64
N ARG A 432 11.98 -12.14 -23.93
CA ARG A 432 13.12 -13.05 -23.88
C ARG A 432 13.09 -14.10 -25.01
N LYS A 433 13.98 -13.98 -26.00
CA LYS A 433 14.01 -14.84 -27.21
C LYS A 433 15.25 -15.74 -27.33
N PHE A 434 16.39 -15.29 -26.81
CA PHE A 434 17.69 -15.93 -26.98
C PHE A 434 18.25 -16.37 -25.63
N GLY A 435 19.00 -17.48 -25.62
CA GLY A 435 19.77 -17.92 -24.48
C GLY A 435 21.09 -17.15 -24.34
N VAL A 436 21.86 -17.45 -23.30
CA VAL A 436 23.13 -16.77 -22.98
C VAL A 436 24.14 -16.84 -24.12
N ASN A 437 24.12 -17.91 -24.91
CA ASN A 437 25.03 -18.09 -26.05
C ASN A 437 24.56 -17.39 -27.34
N GLY A 438 23.46 -16.63 -27.31
CA GLY A 438 22.87 -15.96 -28.48
C GLY A 438 22.00 -16.85 -29.37
N ASP A 439 21.95 -18.16 -29.09
CA ASP A 439 21.09 -19.11 -29.78
C ASP A 439 19.60 -18.96 -29.37
N PRO A 440 18.63 -19.27 -30.24
CA PRO A 440 17.22 -19.28 -29.87
C PRO A 440 16.94 -20.29 -28.73
N LEU A 441 16.09 -19.90 -27.78
CA LEU A 441 15.61 -20.81 -26.74
C LEU A 441 14.79 -21.97 -27.34
N PRO A 442 14.77 -23.16 -26.71
CA PRO A 442 13.94 -24.27 -27.17
C PRO A 442 12.46 -23.87 -27.19
N SER A 443 11.69 -24.42 -28.13
CA SER A 443 10.24 -24.16 -28.18
C SER A 443 9.58 -24.47 -26.83
N ALA A 444 8.67 -23.60 -26.37
CA ALA A 444 7.94 -23.79 -25.13
C ALA A 444 7.20 -25.15 -25.09
N ARG A 445 6.66 -25.61 -26.22
CA ARG A 445 6.05 -26.94 -26.34
C ARG A 445 7.06 -28.08 -26.17
N HIS A 446 8.26 -27.91 -26.70
CA HIS A 446 9.31 -28.91 -26.54
C HIS A 446 9.74 -29.04 -25.08
N VAL A 447 9.91 -27.89 -24.39
CA VAL A 447 10.17 -27.87 -22.94
C VAL A 447 9.04 -28.54 -22.18
N ALA A 448 7.78 -28.22 -22.50
CA ALA A 448 6.63 -28.85 -21.88
C ALA A 448 6.61 -30.37 -22.10
N ASN A 449 6.88 -30.87 -23.30
CA ASN A 449 6.92 -32.31 -23.61
C ASN A 449 7.97 -33.10 -22.81
N VAL A 450 9.10 -32.47 -22.50
CA VAL A 450 10.19 -33.15 -21.80
C VAL A 450 10.04 -33.01 -20.28
N ILE A 451 9.81 -31.79 -19.76
CA ILE A 451 9.74 -31.54 -18.30
C ILE A 451 8.36 -31.89 -17.72
N HIS A 452 7.28 -31.47 -18.38
CA HIS A 452 5.96 -31.43 -17.75
C HIS A 452 5.07 -32.64 -18.06
N LYS A 453 5.63 -33.83 -18.30
CA LYS A 453 4.88 -35.04 -18.68
C LYS A 453 3.68 -35.28 -17.75
N SER A 454 2.62 -35.93 -18.25
CA SER A 454 1.48 -36.27 -17.39
C SER A 454 1.82 -37.46 -16.49
N LYS A 455 1.68 -37.28 -15.18
CA LYS A 455 1.69 -38.37 -14.19
C LYS A 455 0.67 -38.07 -13.10
N ASP A 456 -0.05 -39.09 -12.67
CA ASP A 456 -1.09 -38.94 -11.65
C ASP A 456 -0.54 -39.13 -10.24
N ILE A 457 0.16 -38.12 -9.73
CA ILE A 457 0.69 -38.12 -8.37
C ILE A 457 -0.26 -37.33 -7.47
N ILE A 458 -0.94 -38.03 -6.56
CA ILE A 458 -1.94 -37.43 -5.66
C ILE A 458 -1.28 -36.89 -4.38
N HIS A 459 -1.71 -35.71 -3.93
CA HIS A 459 -1.27 -35.16 -2.65
C HIS A 459 -1.93 -35.90 -1.47
N LYS A 460 -1.15 -36.23 -0.45
CA LYS A 460 -1.62 -37.08 0.67
C LYS A 460 -2.46 -36.37 1.72
N LYS A 461 -2.41 -35.03 1.77
CA LYS A 461 -2.97 -34.23 2.88
C LYS A 461 -3.97 -33.16 2.46
N TYR A 462 -3.84 -32.61 1.26
CA TYR A 462 -4.57 -31.40 0.87
C TYR A 462 -5.71 -31.77 -0.05
N SER A 463 -6.87 -31.18 0.20
CA SER A 463 -8.07 -31.38 -0.61
C SER A 463 -7.99 -30.58 -1.91
N HIS A 464 -8.83 -30.95 -2.87
CA HIS A 464 -8.86 -30.32 -4.20
C HIS A 464 -9.31 -28.85 -4.14
N ILE A 465 -10.09 -28.44 -3.13
CA ILE A 465 -10.48 -27.05 -2.94
C ILE A 465 -9.29 -26.12 -2.67
N LEU A 466 -8.15 -26.63 -2.19
CA LEU A 466 -6.92 -25.82 -2.06
C LEU A 466 -6.48 -25.27 -3.41
N MET A 467 -6.54 -26.11 -4.46
CA MET A 467 -6.25 -25.69 -5.83
C MET A 467 -7.30 -24.71 -6.33
N THR A 468 -8.60 -25.05 -6.24
CA THR A 468 -9.69 -24.23 -6.78
C THR A 468 -9.74 -22.85 -6.11
N PHE A 469 -9.50 -22.78 -4.79
CA PHE A 469 -9.41 -21.50 -4.09
C PHE A 469 -8.13 -20.72 -4.45
N GLY A 470 -7.02 -21.40 -4.75
CA GLY A 470 -5.81 -20.77 -5.27
C GLY A 470 -6.06 -20.08 -6.62
N GLN A 471 -6.78 -20.74 -7.54
CA GLN A 471 -7.22 -20.14 -8.80
C GLN A 471 -8.16 -18.95 -8.58
N PHE A 472 -9.16 -19.11 -7.71
CA PHE A 472 -10.07 -18.03 -7.34
C PHE A 472 -9.33 -16.81 -6.75
N LEU A 473 -8.29 -17.04 -5.94
CA LEU A 473 -7.43 -15.99 -5.38
C LEU A 473 -6.54 -15.33 -6.45
N ASP A 474 -5.95 -16.10 -7.37
CA ASP A 474 -5.20 -15.53 -8.50
C ASP A 474 -6.06 -14.57 -9.31
N HIS A 475 -7.33 -14.93 -9.51
CA HIS A 475 -8.29 -14.10 -10.25
C HIS A 475 -8.72 -12.83 -9.50
N ASP A 476 -8.31 -12.65 -8.24
CA ASP A 476 -8.42 -11.38 -7.51
C ASP A 476 -7.18 -10.49 -7.67
N LEU A 477 -6.04 -11.09 -8.05
CA LEU A 477 -4.74 -10.43 -8.04
C LEU A 477 -4.22 -10.13 -9.43
N THR A 478 -4.39 -11.04 -10.39
CA THR A 478 -3.69 -10.99 -11.67
C THR A 478 -4.61 -11.26 -12.85
N HIS A 479 -4.57 -10.37 -13.83
CA HIS A 479 -5.11 -10.61 -15.16
C HIS A 479 -4.31 -9.79 -16.17
N THR A 480 -3.53 -10.47 -17.00
CA THR A 480 -2.82 -9.83 -18.12
C THR A 480 -3.58 -10.09 -19.41
N PRO A 481 -4.18 -9.07 -20.04
CA PRO A 481 -4.93 -9.27 -21.27
C PRO A 481 -4.02 -9.54 -22.47
N MET A 482 -4.59 -10.12 -23.51
CA MET A 482 -3.92 -10.29 -24.81
C MET A 482 -4.10 -9.08 -25.71
N SER A 483 -3.14 -8.80 -26.58
CA SER A 483 -3.29 -7.76 -27.60
C SER A 483 -4.40 -8.15 -28.59
N LEU A 484 -5.22 -7.17 -28.97
CA LEU A 484 -6.29 -7.33 -29.95
C LEU A 484 -5.86 -6.83 -31.33
N ALA A 485 -6.61 -7.24 -32.35
CA ALA A 485 -6.61 -6.53 -33.62
C ALA A 485 -7.19 -5.11 -33.44
N LEU A 486 -6.89 -4.23 -34.38
CA LEU A 486 -7.25 -2.81 -34.30
C LEU A 486 -8.75 -2.51 -34.41
N ASP A 487 -9.52 -3.42 -34.99
CA ASP A 487 -10.98 -3.38 -35.03
C ASP A 487 -11.62 -3.94 -33.74
N GLY A 488 -10.79 -4.35 -32.76
CA GLY A 488 -11.23 -4.96 -31.51
C GLY A 488 -11.52 -6.45 -31.61
N SER A 489 -11.21 -7.09 -32.75
CA SER A 489 -11.31 -8.54 -32.94
C SER A 489 -10.10 -9.29 -32.40
N LEU A 490 -10.23 -10.61 -32.29
CA LEU A 490 -9.18 -11.50 -31.80
C LEU A 490 -8.16 -11.82 -32.91
N LEU A 491 -6.86 -11.79 -32.58
CA LEU A 491 -5.79 -12.10 -33.54
C LEU A 491 -5.65 -13.61 -33.79
N ASN A 492 -5.89 -14.11 -35.01
CA ASN A 492 -5.64 -15.52 -35.30
C ASN A 492 -4.15 -15.82 -35.55
N CYS A 493 -3.42 -16.11 -34.47
CA CYS A 493 -2.00 -16.44 -34.52
C CYS A 493 -1.70 -17.96 -34.65
N GLN A 494 -2.52 -18.78 -35.29
CA GLN A 494 -2.24 -20.24 -35.38
C GLN A 494 -1.16 -20.60 -36.41
N ARG A 495 -0.94 -19.75 -37.42
CA ARG A 495 0.12 -19.97 -38.42
C ARG A 495 1.48 -19.55 -37.88
N CYS A 496 2.54 -20.28 -38.22
CA CYS A 496 3.89 -19.94 -37.77
C CYS A 496 4.44 -18.63 -38.38
N ASP A 497 3.89 -18.18 -39.51
CA ASP A 497 4.23 -16.92 -40.18
C ASP A 497 3.35 -15.73 -39.72
N SER A 498 2.44 -15.94 -38.74
CA SER A 498 1.44 -14.96 -38.32
C SER A 498 2.01 -13.64 -37.77
N HIS A 499 3.24 -13.65 -37.27
CA HIS A 499 3.95 -12.42 -36.88
C HIS A 499 4.11 -11.44 -38.07
N GLU A 500 4.28 -11.97 -39.28
CA GLU A 500 4.49 -11.19 -40.50
C GLU A 500 3.20 -11.07 -41.31
N THR A 501 2.36 -12.12 -41.32
CA THR A 501 1.17 -12.22 -42.16
C THR A 501 -0.10 -11.68 -41.51
N VAL A 502 -0.21 -11.72 -40.17
CA VAL A 502 -1.40 -11.30 -39.41
C VAL A 502 -1.13 -10.02 -38.62
N SER A 503 -0.22 -10.07 -37.64
CA SER A 503 0.18 -8.91 -36.84
C SER A 503 1.51 -9.16 -36.14
N VAL A 504 2.28 -8.10 -35.91
CA VAL A 504 3.52 -8.12 -35.10
C VAL A 504 3.29 -8.58 -33.66
N ASN A 505 2.04 -8.54 -33.19
CA ASN A 505 1.65 -9.03 -31.88
C ASN A 505 1.39 -10.54 -31.85
N CYS A 506 1.45 -11.24 -32.99
CA CYS A 506 1.44 -12.69 -33.01
C CYS A 506 2.83 -13.26 -32.66
N TRP A 507 2.90 -14.15 -31.68
CA TRP A 507 4.13 -14.86 -31.34
C TRP A 507 3.88 -16.35 -31.05
N PRO A 508 3.50 -17.11 -32.09
CA PRO A 508 2.94 -18.44 -31.93
C PRO A 508 3.98 -19.47 -31.45
N ILE A 509 3.50 -20.50 -30.73
CA ILE A 509 4.38 -21.53 -30.15
C ILE A 509 4.64 -22.61 -31.20
N LYS A 510 5.91 -22.77 -31.59
CA LYS A 510 6.32 -23.75 -32.59
C LYS A 510 6.11 -25.18 -32.12
N ILE A 511 5.39 -25.98 -32.90
CA ILE A 511 5.21 -27.41 -32.64
C ILE A 511 6.45 -28.17 -33.18
N PRO A 512 7.12 -28.99 -32.36
CA PRO A 512 8.26 -29.80 -32.84
C PRO A 512 7.79 -30.89 -33.81
N LYS A 513 8.65 -31.30 -34.76
CA LYS A 513 8.31 -32.33 -35.77
C LYS A 513 7.90 -33.68 -35.18
N ASN A 514 8.45 -34.02 -34.01
CA ASN A 514 8.17 -35.27 -33.29
C ASN A 514 7.27 -35.01 -32.06
N ASP A 515 6.35 -34.04 -32.14
CA ASP A 515 5.39 -33.81 -31.05
C ASP A 515 4.52 -35.07 -30.87
N PRO A 516 4.30 -35.52 -29.61
CA PRO A 516 3.54 -36.73 -29.35
C PRO A 516 2.04 -36.60 -29.57
N TYR A 517 1.50 -35.38 -29.71
CA TYR A 517 0.05 -35.16 -29.80
C TYR A 517 -0.36 -34.24 -30.95
N PHE A 518 0.22 -33.04 -31.05
CA PHE A 518 -0.18 -32.06 -32.06
C PHE A 518 0.57 -32.27 -33.39
N PRO A 519 -0.11 -32.22 -34.56
CA PRO A 519 0.58 -32.30 -35.83
C PRO A 519 1.41 -31.02 -36.08
N SER A 520 2.62 -31.18 -36.62
CA SER A 520 3.54 -30.06 -36.89
C SER A 520 3.24 -29.31 -38.19
N THR A 521 2.30 -29.79 -39.00
CA THR A 521 1.87 -29.20 -40.27
C THR A 521 0.35 -29.23 -40.38
N PHE A 522 -0.21 -28.28 -41.14
CA PHE A 522 -1.61 -28.33 -41.59
C PHE A 522 -1.76 -29.35 -42.73
N ASP A 523 -3.01 -29.61 -43.13
CA ASP A 523 -3.33 -30.56 -44.21
C ASP A 523 -2.75 -30.14 -45.58
N ASP A 524 -2.51 -28.85 -45.77
CA ASP A 524 -1.87 -28.28 -46.97
C ASP A 524 -0.32 -28.38 -46.94
N GLY A 525 0.25 -28.97 -45.89
CA GLY A 525 1.69 -29.13 -45.69
C GLY A 525 2.40 -27.90 -45.11
N SER A 526 1.70 -26.78 -44.87
CA SER A 526 2.29 -25.59 -44.25
C SER A 526 2.60 -25.80 -42.77
N PRO A 527 3.64 -25.15 -42.20
CA PRO A 527 4.00 -25.30 -40.79
C PRO A 527 2.88 -24.85 -39.85
N ARG A 528 2.53 -25.73 -38.91
CA ARG A 528 1.52 -25.47 -37.87
C ARG A 528 2.18 -25.04 -36.57
N CYS A 529 1.63 -24.01 -35.95
CA CYS A 529 2.01 -23.56 -34.62
C CYS A 529 0.78 -23.53 -33.70
N MET A 530 0.99 -23.50 -32.40
CA MET A 530 -0.09 -23.22 -31.44
C MET A 530 -0.30 -21.72 -31.33
N HIS A 531 -1.57 -21.32 -31.23
CA HIS A 531 -1.96 -19.92 -31.08
C HIS A 531 -1.31 -19.28 -29.85
N PHE A 532 -0.67 -18.13 -30.04
CA PHE A 532 -0.27 -17.24 -28.96
C PHE A 532 -0.13 -15.81 -29.50
N ALA A 533 -0.88 -14.88 -28.90
CA ALA A 533 -0.68 -13.45 -29.09
C ALA A 533 0.03 -12.85 -27.87
N ARG A 534 0.87 -11.86 -28.12
CA ARG A 534 1.55 -11.07 -27.09
C ARG A 534 0.53 -10.45 -26.14
N SER A 535 0.94 -10.32 -24.88
CA SER A 535 0.17 -9.68 -23.84
C SER A 535 0.51 -8.21 -23.73
N GLU A 536 -0.48 -7.43 -23.33
CA GLU A 536 -0.23 -6.12 -22.71
C GLU A 536 0.15 -6.40 -21.26
N GLN A 537 1.42 -6.20 -20.86
CA GLN A 537 1.98 -6.63 -19.56
C GLN A 537 1.36 -5.91 -18.34
N MET A 538 0.30 -5.13 -18.55
CA MET A 538 -0.44 -4.46 -17.51
C MET A 538 -1.41 -5.42 -16.82
N ASN A 539 -1.48 -5.33 -15.50
CA ASN A 539 -2.52 -5.98 -14.73
C ASN A 539 -3.83 -5.19 -14.86
N GLN A 540 -4.89 -5.81 -15.38
CA GLN A 540 -6.20 -5.17 -15.54
C GLN A 540 -7.14 -5.33 -14.33
N LEU A 541 -6.65 -5.98 -13.25
CA LEU A 541 -7.32 -6.06 -11.95
C LEU A 541 -6.70 -5.11 -10.92
N THR A 542 -7.35 -4.98 -9.77
CA THR A 542 -6.70 -4.42 -8.57
C THR A 542 -5.56 -5.35 -8.14
N SER A 543 -4.50 -4.81 -7.53
CA SER A 543 -3.42 -5.66 -7.00
C SER A 543 -3.73 -6.24 -5.61
N TYR A 544 -4.79 -5.79 -4.96
CA TYR A 544 -5.06 -6.09 -3.55
C TYR A 544 -5.94 -7.33 -3.43
N ILE A 545 -5.86 -8.04 -2.30
CA ILE A 545 -6.87 -9.03 -1.95
C ILE A 545 -8.09 -8.27 -1.42
N ASP A 546 -8.96 -7.83 -2.33
CA ASP A 546 -10.14 -7.02 -2.04
C ASP A 546 -11.44 -7.59 -2.61
N ALA A 547 -11.40 -8.84 -3.08
CA ALA A 547 -12.51 -9.55 -3.69
C ALA A 547 -13.04 -8.88 -4.96
N SER A 548 -12.18 -8.21 -5.72
CA SER A 548 -12.43 -7.74 -7.09
C SER A 548 -12.91 -8.85 -8.02
N ASN A 549 -12.52 -10.10 -7.80
CA ASN A 549 -13.07 -11.27 -8.49
C ASN A 549 -14.58 -11.49 -8.25
N VAL A 550 -15.13 -10.92 -7.17
CA VAL A 550 -16.57 -10.89 -6.85
C VAL A 550 -17.21 -9.57 -7.27
N TYR A 551 -16.54 -8.43 -7.01
CA TYR A 551 -17.12 -7.10 -7.13
C TYR A 551 -16.78 -6.33 -8.42
N GLY A 552 -15.81 -6.80 -9.19
CA GLY A 552 -15.28 -6.10 -10.35
C GLY A 552 -14.11 -5.18 -10.01
N SER A 553 -13.28 -4.92 -11.02
CA SER A 553 -12.15 -3.97 -10.96
C SER A 553 -12.43 -2.61 -11.62
N ASN A 554 -13.68 -2.35 -12.00
CA ASN A 554 -14.13 -1.03 -12.49
C ASN A 554 -15.62 -0.77 -12.18
N ASP A 555 -15.99 0.50 -12.20
CA ASP A 555 -17.32 0.95 -11.73
C ASP A 555 -18.49 0.46 -12.59
N CYS A 556 -18.31 0.28 -13.90
CA CYS A 556 -19.35 -0.30 -14.76
C CYS A 556 -19.64 -1.75 -14.32
N ILE A 557 -18.61 -2.60 -14.20
CA ILE A 557 -18.78 -4.00 -13.81
C ILE A 557 -19.39 -4.08 -12.41
N ALA A 558 -18.88 -3.29 -11.45
CA ALA A 558 -19.44 -3.26 -10.11
C ALA A 558 -20.92 -2.82 -10.10
N SER A 559 -21.29 -1.86 -10.96
CA SER A 559 -22.68 -1.45 -11.14
C SER A 559 -23.55 -2.57 -11.73
N ASP A 560 -23.09 -3.22 -12.79
CA ASP A 560 -23.85 -4.28 -13.48
C ASP A 560 -24.10 -5.52 -12.59
N LEU A 561 -23.18 -5.78 -11.65
CA LEU A 561 -23.29 -6.87 -10.70
C LEU A 561 -24.17 -6.55 -9.50
N ARG A 562 -24.62 -5.30 -9.31
CA ARG A 562 -25.44 -4.88 -8.16
C ARG A 562 -26.93 -5.00 -8.46
N LEU A 563 -27.69 -5.35 -7.43
CA LEU A 563 -29.15 -5.30 -7.47
C LEU A 563 -29.70 -3.88 -7.23
N PHE A 564 -28.91 -3.01 -6.59
CA PHE A 564 -29.34 -1.70 -6.09
C PHE A 564 -30.55 -1.75 -5.16
N SER A 565 -30.66 -2.84 -4.40
CA SER A 565 -31.64 -3.01 -3.35
C SER A 565 -31.03 -3.73 -2.15
N GLN A 566 -31.18 -3.16 -0.96
CA GLN A 566 -30.71 -3.73 0.32
C GLN A 566 -29.20 -4.03 0.35
N GLY A 567 -28.41 -3.32 -0.46
CA GLY A 567 -26.98 -3.51 -0.63
C GLY A 567 -26.58 -4.81 -1.32
N LYS A 568 -27.51 -5.53 -1.96
CA LYS A 568 -27.28 -6.87 -2.52
C LYS A 568 -26.63 -6.85 -3.90
N LEU A 569 -25.92 -7.93 -4.22
CA LEU A 569 -25.51 -8.29 -5.57
C LEU A 569 -26.67 -8.97 -6.33
N ASN A 570 -26.69 -8.75 -7.64
CA ASN A 570 -27.65 -9.34 -8.55
C ASN A 570 -27.45 -10.87 -8.64
N ILE A 571 -28.55 -11.61 -8.77
CA ILE A 571 -28.56 -13.07 -8.86
C ILE A 571 -29.60 -13.53 -9.88
N SER A 572 -29.30 -14.60 -10.61
CA SER A 572 -30.28 -15.27 -11.48
C SER A 572 -31.15 -16.24 -10.67
N LYS A 573 -32.41 -16.40 -11.10
CA LYS A 573 -33.33 -17.37 -10.49
C LYS A 573 -33.02 -18.81 -10.91
N HIS A 574 -33.41 -19.73 -10.02
CA HIS A 574 -33.13 -21.17 -9.95
C HIS A 574 -32.92 -21.92 -11.28
N LEU A 575 -31.76 -22.57 -11.39
CA LEU A 575 -31.55 -23.72 -12.26
C LEU A 575 -31.85 -25.02 -11.48
N PRO A 576 -32.26 -26.13 -12.14
CA PRO A 576 -32.63 -27.38 -11.48
C PRO A 576 -31.60 -27.91 -10.44
N GLY A 577 -30.29 -27.73 -10.67
CA GLY A 577 -29.21 -28.14 -9.78
C GLY A 577 -28.52 -27.02 -8.97
N ILE A 578 -28.88 -25.74 -9.18
CA ILE A 578 -28.24 -24.59 -8.51
C ILE A 578 -29.25 -23.48 -8.22
N GLN A 579 -29.31 -23.04 -6.96
CA GLN A 579 -30.17 -21.92 -6.52
C GLN A 579 -29.35 -20.65 -6.30
N ASN A 580 -29.95 -19.45 -6.42
CA ASN A 580 -29.30 -18.17 -6.13
C ASN A 580 -27.90 -18.10 -6.78
N THR A 581 -27.88 -18.22 -8.10
CA THR A 581 -26.64 -18.27 -8.88
C THR A 581 -26.16 -16.87 -9.22
N LEU A 582 -24.94 -16.80 -9.75
CA LEU A 582 -24.46 -15.60 -10.43
C LEU A 582 -25.44 -15.20 -11.55
N PRO A 583 -25.51 -13.92 -11.92
CA PRO A 583 -26.31 -13.47 -13.05
C PRO A 583 -25.81 -14.09 -14.35
N PHE A 584 -26.67 -14.15 -15.36
CA PHE A 584 -26.27 -14.56 -16.72
C PHE A 584 -25.85 -13.34 -17.54
N GLY A 585 -24.87 -13.53 -18.42
CA GLY A 585 -24.41 -12.49 -19.35
C GLY A 585 -25.29 -12.39 -20.60
N PHE A 586 -25.28 -11.22 -21.25
CA PHE A 586 -26.12 -11.01 -22.44
C PHE A 586 -25.62 -11.74 -23.69
N LYS A 587 -24.30 -11.99 -23.84
CA LYS A 587 -23.66 -12.87 -24.85
C LYS A 587 -22.20 -13.12 -24.44
N ASP A 588 -21.89 -14.29 -23.90
CA ASP A 588 -20.51 -14.78 -23.75
C ASP A 588 -20.19 -15.69 -24.95
N PRO A 589 -19.36 -15.24 -25.91
CA PRO A 589 -19.04 -16.01 -27.11
C PRO A 589 -18.25 -17.30 -26.82
N ASP A 590 -17.53 -17.36 -25.69
CA ASP A 590 -16.72 -18.51 -25.31
C ASP A 590 -17.56 -19.58 -24.58
N CYS A 591 -18.84 -19.31 -24.30
CA CYS A 591 -19.75 -20.22 -23.62
C CYS A 591 -20.13 -21.45 -24.45
N ARG A 592 -19.99 -22.65 -23.87
CA ARG A 592 -20.20 -23.94 -24.58
C ARG A 592 -21.58 -24.57 -24.42
N VAL A 593 -22.49 -23.94 -23.67
CA VAL A 593 -23.88 -24.39 -23.54
C VAL A 593 -24.75 -23.60 -24.50
N HIS A 594 -25.06 -22.35 -24.15
CA HIS A 594 -25.61 -21.31 -25.01
C HIS A 594 -24.97 -19.98 -24.60
N SER A 595 -24.74 -19.06 -25.54
CA SER A 595 -24.04 -17.80 -25.28
C SER A 595 -24.73 -16.90 -24.24
N THR A 596 -26.00 -17.15 -23.91
CA THR A 596 -26.77 -16.45 -22.87
C THR A 596 -26.74 -17.13 -21.49
N ASP A 597 -26.13 -18.31 -21.37
CA ASP A 597 -26.27 -19.19 -20.19
C ASP A 597 -25.00 -19.23 -19.32
N CYS A 598 -23.96 -18.48 -19.68
CA CYS A 598 -22.74 -18.33 -18.90
C CYS A 598 -22.85 -17.22 -17.85
N PHE A 599 -22.12 -17.38 -16.74
CA PHE A 599 -22.20 -16.47 -15.61
C PHE A 599 -21.41 -15.18 -15.85
N ILE A 600 -21.87 -14.09 -15.23
CA ILE A 600 -21.08 -12.88 -15.04
C ILE A 600 -20.67 -12.74 -13.58
N ALA A 601 -19.44 -12.26 -13.35
CA ALA A 601 -18.88 -12.01 -12.04
C ALA A 601 -17.90 -10.82 -12.11
N GLY A 602 -17.23 -10.52 -11.00
CA GLY A 602 -16.23 -9.45 -10.95
C GLY A 602 -15.02 -9.70 -11.84
N ASP A 603 -14.61 -10.96 -12.00
CA ASP A 603 -13.62 -11.39 -12.99
C ASP A 603 -14.27 -12.15 -14.15
N ILE A 604 -13.83 -11.85 -15.37
CA ILE A 604 -14.41 -12.38 -16.60
C ILE A 604 -14.13 -13.86 -16.82
N ARG A 605 -13.16 -14.47 -16.14
CA ARG A 605 -12.78 -15.88 -16.29
C ARG A 605 -13.62 -16.81 -15.41
N VAL A 606 -14.69 -16.32 -14.77
CA VAL A 606 -15.58 -17.12 -13.91
C VAL A 606 -16.07 -18.42 -14.57
N ASN A 607 -16.26 -18.42 -15.89
CA ASN A 607 -16.72 -19.59 -16.63
C ASN A 607 -15.61 -20.55 -17.05
N GLU A 608 -14.34 -20.26 -16.77
CA GLU A 608 -13.20 -21.04 -17.28
C GLU A 608 -13.38 -22.53 -17.04
N ASN A 609 -13.71 -22.95 -15.82
CA ASN A 609 -14.09 -24.33 -15.50
C ASN A 609 -15.17 -24.36 -14.41
N SER A 610 -15.98 -25.42 -14.38
CA SER A 610 -17.09 -25.51 -13.41
C SER A 610 -16.63 -25.63 -11.94
N GLY A 611 -15.38 -26.02 -11.68
CA GLY A 611 -14.81 -25.99 -10.33
C GLY A 611 -14.64 -24.55 -9.81
N LEU A 612 -14.09 -23.66 -10.64
CA LEU A 612 -13.88 -22.24 -10.34
C LEU A 612 -15.20 -21.48 -10.09
N MET A 613 -16.28 -21.82 -10.80
CA MET A 613 -17.58 -21.19 -10.58
C MET A 613 -18.09 -21.35 -9.13
N VAL A 614 -17.68 -22.43 -8.43
CA VAL A 614 -18.13 -22.75 -7.06
C VAL A 614 -17.77 -21.65 -6.05
N PRO A 615 -16.48 -21.28 -5.85
CA PRO A 615 -16.15 -20.19 -4.94
C PRO A 615 -16.79 -18.84 -5.34
N HIS A 616 -16.89 -18.50 -6.62
CA HIS A 616 -17.61 -17.27 -7.02
C HIS A 616 -19.07 -17.28 -6.53
N ILE A 617 -19.81 -18.39 -6.74
CA ILE A 617 -21.19 -18.53 -6.26
C ILE A 617 -21.25 -18.46 -4.73
N LEU A 618 -20.33 -19.12 -4.01
CA LEU A 618 -20.31 -19.11 -2.55
C LEU A 618 -20.11 -17.70 -1.98
N PHE A 619 -19.20 -16.92 -2.54
CA PHE A 619 -18.91 -15.57 -2.06
C PHE A 619 -20.03 -14.56 -2.39
N VAL A 620 -20.70 -14.68 -3.54
CA VAL A 620 -21.89 -13.87 -3.85
C VAL A 620 -23.06 -14.22 -2.93
N ARG A 621 -23.28 -15.50 -2.65
CA ARG A 621 -24.30 -15.92 -1.66
C ARG A 621 -23.97 -15.41 -0.26
N GLU A 622 -22.70 -15.46 0.14
CA GLU A 622 -22.27 -14.95 1.46
C GLU A 622 -22.46 -13.45 1.57
N HIS A 623 -22.12 -12.68 0.53
CA HIS A 623 -22.41 -11.25 0.45
C HIS A 623 -23.91 -10.99 0.67
N ASN A 624 -24.78 -11.63 -0.12
CA ASN A 624 -26.23 -11.39 -0.04
C ASN A 624 -26.83 -11.83 1.31
N ARG A 625 -26.31 -12.91 1.90
CA ARG A 625 -26.69 -13.39 3.24
C ARG A 625 -26.36 -12.36 4.32
N LEU A 626 -25.17 -11.76 4.26
CA LEU A 626 -24.76 -10.74 5.23
C LEU A 626 -25.45 -9.40 4.98
N ALA A 627 -25.65 -9.01 3.73
CA ALA A 627 -26.38 -7.80 3.36
C ALA A 627 -27.82 -7.82 3.88
N GLU A 628 -28.52 -8.95 3.74
CA GLU A 628 -29.86 -9.12 4.29
C GLU A 628 -29.89 -8.98 5.82
N LYS A 629 -28.96 -9.63 6.52
CA LYS A 629 -28.84 -9.51 7.99
C LYS A 629 -28.53 -8.08 8.42
N LEU A 630 -27.63 -7.40 7.72
CA LEU A 630 -27.22 -6.03 8.05
C LEU A 630 -28.33 -5.01 7.74
N PHE A 631 -29.06 -5.20 6.64
CA PHE A 631 -30.24 -4.40 6.31
C PHE A 631 -31.33 -4.54 7.38
N MET A 632 -31.61 -5.76 7.86
CA MET A 632 -32.56 -5.98 8.96
C MET A 632 -32.10 -5.33 10.27
N ALA A 633 -30.78 -5.30 10.49
CA ALA A 633 -30.18 -4.73 11.70
C ALA A 633 -30.13 -3.19 11.68
N ASN A 634 -29.81 -2.58 10.52
CA ASN A 634 -29.67 -1.15 10.30
C ASN A 634 -30.63 -0.69 9.17
N ASN A 635 -31.93 -0.71 9.42
CA ASN A 635 -32.95 -0.44 8.40
C ASN A 635 -32.98 1.01 7.85
N LEU A 636 -32.21 1.93 8.46
CA LEU A 636 -32.05 3.32 8.02
C LEU A 636 -30.84 3.53 7.09
N TRP A 637 -29.96 2.53 6.95
CA TRP A 637 -28.82 2.65 6.05
C TRP A 637 -29.27 2.62 4.58
N SER A 638 -28.61 3.44 3.75
CA SER A 638 -28.82 3.40 2.31
C SER A 638 -28.30 2.10 1.70
N ASP A 639 -28.82 1.75 0.51
CA ASP A 639 -28.31 0.64 -0.30
C ASP A 639 -26.78 0.69 -0.44
N GLU A 640 -26.26 1.85 -0.81
CA GLU A 640 -24.82 2.08 -1.01
C GLU A 640 -24.01 1.81 0.27
N LYS A 641 -24.49 2.29 1.43
CA LYS A 641 -23.79 2.08 2.70
C LYS A 641 -23.73 0.59 3.04
N ILE A 642 -24.83 -0.14 2.88
CA ILE A 642 -24.87 -1.59 3.16
C ILE A 642 -23.94 -2.33 2.19
N TYR A 643 -24.02 -2.02 0.89
CA TYR A 643 -23.15 -2.62 -0.12
C TYR A 643 -21.67 -2.44 0.21
N GLN A 644 -21.22 -1.21 0.52
CA GLN A 644 -19.82 -0.94 0.82
C GLN A 644 -19.36 -1.60 2.13
N GLU A 645 -20.21 -1.64 3.16
CA GLU A 645 -19.87 -2.31 4.43
C GLU A 645 -19.74 -3.83 4.25
N ILE A 646 -20.66 -4.47 3.51
CA ILE A 646 -20.54 -5.91 3.22
C ILE A 646 -19.35 -6.18 2.29
N ARG A 647 -19.12 -5.36 1.26
CA ARG A 647 -17.92 -5.47 0.41
C ARG A 647 -16.64 -5.42 1.24
N LYS A 648 -16.56 -4.49 2.20
CA LYS A 648 -15.45 -4.37 3.14
C LYS A 648 -15.30 -5.61 4.04
N ILE A 649 -16.42 -6.15 4.57
CA ILE A 649 -16.40 -7.38 5.38
C ILE A 649 -15.93 -8.58 4.56
N ILE A 650 -16.44 -8.77 3.34
CA ILE A 650 -16.09 -9.91 2.48
C ILE A 650 -14.63 -9.84 2.05
N GLY A 651 -14.12 -8.65 1.68
CA GLY A 651 -12.69 -8.46 1.41
C GLY A 651 -11.83 -8.83 2.63
N ALA A 652 -12.23 -8.38 3.82
CA ALA A 652 -11.55 -8.75 5.07
C ALA A 652 -11.61 -10.25 5.39
N VAL A 653 -12.75 -10.90 5.15
CA VAL A 653 -12.92 -12.35 5.33
C VAL A 653 -12.04 -13.12 4.33
N MET A 654 -11.94 -12.67 3.08
CA MET A 654 -11.04 -13.26 2.09
C MET A 654 -9.57 -13.12 2.52
N GLN A 655 -9.12 -11.90 2.88
CA GLN A 655 -7.78 -11.67 3.43
C GLN A 655 -7.50 -12.58 4.63
N HIS A 656 -8.46 -12.72 5.55
CA HIS A 656 -8.35 -13.56 6.73
C HIS A 656 -8.19 -15.05 6.36
N ILE A 657 -9.04 -15.60 5.50
CA ILE A 657 -8.98 -17.00 5.06
C ILE A 657 -7.66 -17.28 4.35
N VAL A 658 -7.22 -16.37 3.45
CA VAL A 658 -5.95 -16.51 2.73
C VAL A 658 -4.78 -16.64 3.70
N PHE A 659 -4.61 -15.70 4.63
CA PHE A 659 -3.44 -15.67 5.50
C PHE A 659 -3.52 -16.63 6.70
N LYS A 660 -4.73 -17.02 7.13
CA LYS A 660 -4.94 -17.96 8.24
C LYS A 660 -4.92 -19.42 7.81
N GLU A 661 -5.56 -19.72 6.68
CA GLU A 661 -5.91 -21.11 6.33
C GLU A 661 -5.15 -21.59 5.09
N TRP A 662 -5.07 -20.78 4.03
CA TRP A 662 -4.51 -21.19 2.74
C TRP A 662 -2.99 -21.01 2.66
N LEU A 663 -2.49 -19.79 2.90
CA LEU A 663 -1.09 -19.41 2.74
C LEU A 663 -0.11 -20.20 3.63
N PRO A 664 -0.44 -20.54 4.90
CA PRO A 664 0.44 -21.39 5.71
C PRO A 664 0.64 -22.80 5.15
N LYS A 665 -0.30 -23.31 4.36
CA LYS A 665 -0.16 -24.61 3.68
C LYS A 665 0.76 -24.51 2.48
N VAL A 666 0.68 -23.38 1.76
CA VAL A 666 1.52 -23.11 0.60
C VAL A 666 2.97 -22.88 1.03
N LEU A 667 3.20 -21.92 1.93
CA LEU A 667 4.54 -21.46 2.31
C LEU A 667 5.19 -22.25 3.46
N GLY A 668 4.39 -22.94 4.28
CA GLY A 668 4.88 -23.60 5.48
C GLY A 668 5.33 -22.61 6.57
N HIS A 669 5.63 -23.14 7.77
CA HIS A 669 5.90 -22.31 8.94
C HIS A 669 7.15 -21.42 8.79
N GLN A 670 8.21 -21.95 8.19
CA GLN A 670 9.49 -21.24 8.04
C GLN A 670 9.35 -19.95 7.23
N LEU A 671 8.67 -20.00 6.08
CA LEU A 671 8.52 -18.83 5.22
C LEU A 671 7.44 -17.88 5.75
N MET A 672 6.38 -18.40 6.39
CA MET A 672 5.40 -17.56 7.08
C MET A 672 6.04 -16.70 8.17
N GLU A 673 7.02 -17.22 8.90
CA GLU A 673 7.79 -16.47 9.90
C GLU A 673 8.76 -15.49 9.23
N LYS A 674 9.58 -15.95 8.26
CA LYS A 674 10.55 -15.13 7.52
C LYS A 674 9.94 -13.85 6.94
N TYR A 675 8.74 -13.95 6.36
CA TYR A 675 8.06 -12.84 5.72
C TYR A 675 7.03 -12.14 6.63
N GLU A 676 6.98 -12.49 7.91
CA GLU A 676 6.07 -11.89 8.90
C GLU A 676 4.59 -11.96 8.46
N LEU A 677 4.13 -13.14 8.01
CA LEU A 677 2.81 -13.33 7.40
C LEU A 677 1.76 -13.86 8.40
N TYR A 678 2.14 -14.19 9.63
CA TYR A 678 1.19 -14.60 10.65
C TYR A 678 0.28 -13.44 11.08
N LEU A 679 -1.02 -13.73 11.13
CA LEU A 679 -2.05 -12.80 11.57
C LEU A 679 -1.96 -12.50 13.07
N MET A 680 -2.44 -11.33 13.47
CA MET A 680 -2.49 -10.96 14.88
C MET A 680 -3.57 -11.78 15.59
N LYS A 681 -3.24 -12.35 16.77
CA LYS A 681 -4.24 -13.07 17.60
C LYS A 681 -5.24 -12.11 18.26
N SER A 682 -4.81 -10.88 18.56
CA SER A 682 -5.59 -9.83 19.19
C SER A 682 -5.02 -8.45 18.82
N GLY A 683 -5.82 -7.40 18.95
CA GLY A 683 -5.39 -6.04 18.63
C GLY A 683 -5.22 -5.81 17.13
N TYR A 684 -4.47 -4.75 16.79
CA TYR A 684 -4.25 -4.27 15.43
C TYR A 684 -2.83 -4.54 14.94
N PHE A 685 -2.68 -4.70 13.63
CA PHE A 685 -1.43 -4.70 12.91
C PHE A 685 -0.93 -3.26 12.71
N LYS A 686 0.36 -3.04 12.97
CA LYS A 686 1.01 -1.72 12.94
C LYS A 686 2.08 -1.57 11.86
N GLY A 687 2.21 -2.57 10.99
CA GLY A 687 3.25 -2.64 9.96
C GLY A 687 2.84 -2.09 8.60
N TYR A 688 1.78 -1.27 8.53
CA TYR A 688 1.39 -0.63 7.29
C TYR A 688 2.45 0.41 6.87
N ASP A 689 2.95 0.29 5.64
CA ASP A 689 3.90 1.21 5.04
C ASP A 689 3.29 1.89 3.81
N LYS A 690 3.03 3.19 3.95
CA LYS A 690 2.46 4.04 2.88
C LYS A 690 3.43 4.30 1.71
N TYR A 691 4.71 3.98 1.86
CA TYR A 691 5.73 4.15 0.81
C TYR A 691 6.02 2.85 0.07
N CYS A 692 5.49 1.73 0.54
CA CYS A 692 5.66 0.46 -0.10
C CYS A 692 4.74 0.32 -1.32
N ASP A 693 5.24 -0.36 -2.35
CA ASP A 693 4.46 -0.68 -3.53
C ASP A 693 3.71 -2.02 -3.39
N ALA A 694 2.38 -2.01 -3.55
CA ALA A 694 1.55 -3.21 -3.53
C ALA A 694 1.34 -3.86 -4.91
N THR A 695 1.92 -3.31 -5.99
CA THR A 695 1.79 -3.87 -7.34
C THR A 695 2.15 -5.35 -7.37
N ILE A 696 1.42 -6.10 -8.19
CA ILE A 696 1.81 -7.48 -8.48
C ILE A 696 3.07 -7.46 -9.36
N SER A 697 4.12 -8.13 -8.89
CA SER A 697 5.34 -8.35 -9.65
C SER A 697 5.09 -9.23 -10.88
N ASN A 698 5.83 -8.95 -11.95
CA ASN A 698 5.59 -9.60 -13.23
C ASN A 698 5.90 -11.11 -13.15
N GLU A 699 6.96 -11.49 -12.46
CA GLU A 699 7.35 -12.86 -12.16
C GLU A 699 6.31 -13.61 -11.32
N PHE A 700 5.59 -12.92 -10.43
CA PHE A 700 4.50 -13.52 -9.67
C PHE A 700 3.33 -13.89 -10.59
N ALA A 701 2.88 -12.95 -11.42
CA ALA A 701 1.72 -13.13 -12.32
C ALA A 701 1.99 -14.07 -13.51
N SER A 702 3.19 -14.00 -14.09
CA SER A 702 3.52 -14.75 -15.32
C SER A 702 4.12 -16.14 -15.04
N ALA A 703 4.62 -16.40 -13.83
CA ALA A 703 5.25 -17.68 -13.50
C ALA A 703 4.90 -18.21 -12.10
N ALA A 704 5.23 -17.48 -11.02
CA ALA A 704 5.24 -18.05 -9.67
C ALA A 704 3.85 -18.52 -9.21
N PHE A 705 2.82 -17.68 -9.31
CA PHE A 705 1.49 -18.02 -8.82
C PHE A 705 0.73 -19.02 -9.73
N ARG A 706 1.32 -19.41 -10.87
CA ARG A 706 0.81 -20.44 -11.77
C ARG A 706 1.12 -21.87 -11.31
N PHE A 707 1.80 -22.04 -10.17
CA PHE A 707 2.09 -23.35 -9.61
C PHE A 707 0.84 -24.20 -9.35
N GLY A 708 -0.32 -23.55 -9.15
CA GLY A 708 -1.61 -24.20 -8.98
C GLY A 708 -1.97 -25.15 -10.13
N HIS A 709 -1.44 -24.95 -11.34
CA HIS A 709 -1.65 -25.84 -12.48
C HIS A 709 -1.12 -27.26 -12.26
N THR A 710 -0.14 -27.44 -11.37
CA THR A 710 0.38 -28.76 -10.96
C THR A 710 -0.60 -29.51 -10.07
N LEU A 711 -1.47 -28.79 -9.35
CA LEU A 711 -2.39 -29.34 -8.35
C LEU A 711 -3.73 -29.81 -8.95
N ILE A 712 -3.95 -29.55 -10.24
CA ILE A 712 -5.21 -29.80 -10.95
C ILE A 712 -5.32 -31.27 -11.35
N ARG A 713 -6.44 -31.91 -10.98
CA ARG A 713 -6.79 -33.25 -11.46
C ARG A 713 -7.30 -33.22 -12.90
N ASP A 714 -7.09 -34.30 -13.63
CA ASP A 714 -7.75 -34.55 -14.92
C ASP A 714 -9.27 -34.78 -14.78
N THR A 715 -9.70 -35.19 -13.58
CA THR A 715 -11.07 -35.58 -13.26
C THR A 715 -11.54 -34.94 -11.95
N PHE A 716 -12.70 -34.31 -12.02
CA PHE A 716 -13.42 -33.76 -10.86
C PHE A 716 -14.47 -34.77 -10.41
N LEU A 717 -14.45 -35.08 -9.12
CA LEU A 717 -15.30 -36.08 -8.50
C LEU A 717 -16.52 -35.39 -7.88
N PHE A 718 -17.71 -35.87 -8.20
CA PHE A 718 -18.97 -35.40 -7.63
C PHE A 718 -19.37 -36.37 -6.53
N MET A 719 -19.47 -35.90 -5.29
CA MET A 719 -19.71 -36.76 -4.12
C MET A 719 -21.05 -36.45 -3.46
N ASP A 720 -21.72 -37.46 -2.94
CA ASP A 720 -22.96 -37.28 -2.17
C ASP A 720 -22.66 -36.45 -0.90
N PRO A 721 -23.30 -35.27 -0.74
CA PRO A 721 -23.07 -34.41 0.43
C PRO A 721 -23.38 -35.07 1.78
N LYS A 722 -24.30 -36.05 1.81
CA LYS A 722 -24.81 -36.73 3.00
C LYS A 722 -24.08 -38.05 3.29
N HIS A 723 -23.86 -38.87 2.25
CA HIS A 723 -23.37 -40.26 2.43
C HIS A 723 -21.88 -40.43 2.12
N ASN A 724 -21.21 -39.37 1.63
CA ASN A 724 -19.78 -39.40 1.28
C ASN A 724 -19.44 -40.49 0.23
N THR A 725 -20.37 -40.77 -0.68
CA THR A 725 -20.21 -41.73 -1.77
C THR A 725 -19.95 -41.01 -3.08
N LEU A 726 -19.09 -41.57 -3.94
CA LEU A 726 -18.91 -41.07 -5.30
C LEU A 726 -20.21 -41.23 -6.09
N MET A 727 -20.65 -40.16 -6.76
CA MET A 727 -21.84 -40.17 -7.62
C MET A 727 -21.42 -40.21 -9.10
N GLU A 728 -20.48 -39.35 -9.48
CA GLU A 728 -19.99 -39.23 -10.87
C GLU A 728 -18.56 -38.68 -10.87
N GLN A 729 -17.86 -38.86 -11.99
CA GLN A 729 -16.60 -38.21 -12.28
C GLN A 729 -16.65 -37.60 -13.68
N ILE A 730 -16.19 -36.36 -13.82
CA ILE A 730 -16.19 -35.64 -15.09
C ILE A 730 -14.77 -35.18 -15.38
N ARG A 731 -14.33 -35.38 -16.63
CA ARG A 731 -13.03 -34.89 -17.09
C ARG A 731 -13.02 -33.38 -17.19
N LEU A 732 -11.88 -32.78 -16.84
CA LEU A 732 -11.68 -31.34 -16.86
C LEU A 732 -11.93 -30.76 -18.26
N LYS A 733 -11.50 -31.45 -19.33
CA LYS A 733 -11.72 -30.97 -20.71
C LYS A 733 -13.20 -30.79 -21.07
N ASP A 734 -14.11 -31.50 -20.40
CA ASP A 734 -15.56 -31.44 -20.62
C ASP A 734 -16.24 -30.38 -19.74
N MET A 735 -15.49 -29.77 -18.81
CA MET A 735 -15.96 -28.76 -17.84
C MET A 735 -15.58 -27.34 -18.24
N PHE A 736 -14.68 -27.15 -19.20
CA PHE A 736 -14.29 -25.80 -19.63
C PHE A 736 -15.47 -25.05 -20.25
N PHE A 737 -15.71 -23.80 -19.82
CA PHE A 737 -16.81 -22.93 -20.28
C PHE A 737 -18.20 -23.60 -20.25
N ASN A 738 -18.37 -24.55 -19.34
CA ASN A 738 -19.55 -25.40 -19.28
C ASN A 738 -20.15 -25.38 -17.87
N ILE A 739 -21.34 -24.81 -17.75
CA ILE A 739 -22.12 -24.75 -16.51
C ILE A 739 -22.91 -26.05 -16.24
N THR A 740 -23.17 -26.87 -17.26
CA THR A 740 -24.00 -28.08 -17.16
C THR A 740 -23.60 -29.02 -16.00
N PRO A 741 -22.29 -29.25 -15.72
CA PRO A 741 -21.89 -30.07 -14.58
C PRO A 741 -22.47 -29.61 -13.23
N LEU A 742 -22.72 -28.31 -13.04
CA LEU A 742 -23.28 -27.80 -11.80
C LEU A 742 -24.82 -27.74 -11.82
N ASN A 743 -25.45 -27.58 -12.99
CA ASN A 743 -26.90 -27.35 -13.12
C ASN A 743 -27.74 -28.62 -13.21
N ASP A 744 -27.12 -29.79 -13.39
CA ASP A 744 -27.81 -31.08 -13.47
C ASP A 744 -28.13 -31.62 -12.06
N PHE A 745 -29.42 -31.70 -11.75
CA PHE A 745 -29.92 -32.25 -10.49
C PHE A 745 -29.59 -33.74 -10.32
N ASN A 746 -29.59 -34.52 -11.42
CA ASN A 746 -29.32 -35.95 -11.37
C ASN A 746 -27.87 -36.24 -10.95
N ARG A 747 -26.97 -35.27 -11.14
CA ARG A 747 -25.56 -35.33 -10.72
C ARG A 747 -25.30 -34.80 -9.32
N GLY A 748 -26.36 -34.41 -8.59
CA GLY A 748 -26.27 -33.77 -7.26
C GLY A 748 -25.98 -32.27 -7.29
N GLY A 749 -25.91 -31.66 -8.49
CA GLY A 749 -25.72 -30.24 -8.73
C GLY A 749 -24.46 -29.65 -8.08
N ILE A 750 -24.49 -28.36 -7.74
CA ILE A 750 -23.36 -27.67 -7.10
C ILE A 750 -22.94 -28.32 -5.76
N GLN A 751 -23.88 -28.93 -5.04
CA GLN A 751 -23.60 -29.47 -3.70
C GLN A 751 -22.67 -30.69 -3.78
N SER A 752 -22.84 -31.55 -4.78
CA SER A 752 -21.97 -32.71 -4.96
C SER A 752 -20.57 -32.33 -5.46
N MET A 753 -20.47 -31.28 -6.27
CA MET A 753 -19.16 -30.68 -6.61
C MET A 753 -18.46 -30.13 -5.37
N ILE A 754 -19.14 -29.34 -4.53
CA ILE A 754 -18.54 -28.81 -3.28
C ILE A 754 -18.05 -29.97 -2.40
N SER A 755 -18.86 -31.01 -2.23
CA SER A 755 -18.48 -32.21 -1.48
C SER A 755 -17.24 -32.88 -2.10
N GLY A 756 -17.17 -32.97 -3.42
CA GLY A 756 -16.00 -33.47 -4.13
C GLY A 756 -14.74 -32.67 -3.84
N LEU A 757 -14.81 -31.34 -3.98
CA LEU A 757 -13.67 -30.44 -3.78
C LEU A 757 -13.09 -30.54 -2.37
N ILE A 758 -13.93 -30.68 -1.34
CA ILE A 758 -13.46 -30.72 0.06
C ILE A 758 -13.05 -32.14 0.53
N ARG A 759 -13.52 -33.21 -0.12
CA ARG A 759 -13.27 -34.60 0.34
C ARG A 759 -12.30 -35.40 -0.53
N THR A 760 -11.90 -34.84 -1.67
CA THR A 760 -10.97 -35.51 -2.59
C THR A 760 -9.64 -34.79 -2.63
N PRO A 761 -8.53 -35.52 -2.83
CA PRO A 761 -7.20 -34.93 -2.78
C PRO A 761 -6.87 -34.15 -4.06
N ALA A 762 -6.13 -33.05 -3.92
CA ALA A 762 -5.46 -32.39 -5.03
C ALA A 762 -4.35 -33.27 -5.64
N MET A 763 -3.85 -32.90 -6.81
CA MET A 763 -2.58 -33.44 -7.31
C MET A 763 -1.41 -32.88 -6.48
N ALA A 764 -0.28 -33.58 -6.48
CA ALA A 764 0.93 -33.15 -5.78
C ALA A 764 1.57 -31.94 -6.48
N PHE A 765 2.28 -31.13 -5.70
CA PHE A 765 3.18 -30.13 -6.28
C PHE A 765 4.43 -30.85 -6.78
N ASP A 766 4.56 -30.92 -8.11
CA ASP A 766 5.72 -31.45 -8.82
C ASP A 766 5.75 -30.90 -10.25
N ARG A 767 6.72 -31.35 -11.05
CA ARG A 767 6.87 -30.90 -12.43
C ARG A 767 5.78 -31.41 -13.38
N PHE A 768 4.95 -32.37 -13.00
CA PHE A 768 4.00 -33.03 -13.88
C PHE A 768 2.69 -32.24 -13.96
N ILE A 769 2.08 -32.22 -15.16
CA ILE A 769 0.80 -31.55 -15.41
C ILE A 769 -0.09 -32.50 -16.22
N ASN A 770 -1.36 -32.58 -15.85
CA ASN A 770 -2.30 -33.55 -16.43
C ASN A 770 -2.55 -33.33 -17.94
N GLN A 771 -2.98 -34.39 -18.64
CA GLN A 771 -3.20 -34.34 -20.09
C GLN A 771 -4.30 -33.35 -20.53
N ASP A 772 -5.32 -33.12 -19.69
CA ASP A 772 -6.43 -32.23 -20.03
C ASP A 772 -5.97 -30.77 -20.14
N LEU A 773 -4.93 -30.39 -19.39
CA LEU A 773 -4.29 -29.07 -19.49
C LEU A 773 -3.16 -29.00 -20.52
N ARG A 774 -2.49 -30.12 -20.80
CA ARG A 774 -1.35 -30.16 -21.74
C ARG A 774 -1.74 -30.27 -23.21
N ASN A 775 -2.85 -30.93 -23.51
CA ASN A 775 -3.21 -31.29 -24.88
C ASN A 775 -4.67 -30.91 -25.21
N HIS A 776 -5.53 -30.84 -24.20
CA HIS A 776 -6.96 -30.59 -24.38
C HIS A 776 -7.41 -29.26 -23.76
N LEU A 777 -6.48 -28.34 -23.44
CA LEU A 777 -6.85 -27.06 -22.84
C LEU A 777 -7.78 -26.34 -23.80
N PHE A 778 -9.02 -26.14 -23.34
CA PHE A 778 -10.07 -25.51 -24.13
C PHE A 778 -10.33 -26.17 -25.50
N GLU A 779 -10.10 -27.47 -25.66
CA GLU A 779 -10.39 -28.19 -26.92
C GLU A 779 -11.88 -28.12 -27.30
N PHE A 780 -12.18 -27.89 -28.58
CA PHE A 780 -13.55 -28.00 -29.11
C PHE A 780 -13.90 -29.48 -29.34
N LYS A 781 -15.05 -29.92 -28.86
CA LYS A 781 -15.45 -31.35 -28.85
C LYS A 781 -15.46 -32.02 -30.23
N HIS A 782 -15.68 -31.26 -31.30
CA HIS A 782 -15.82 -31.78 -32.66
C HIS A 782 -14.66 -31.39 -33.58
N GLU A 783 -13.60 -30.78 -33.05
CA GLU A 783 -12.43 -30.36 -33.81
C GLU A 783 -11.15 -30.97 -33.20
N PRO A 784 -10.65 -32.08 -33.76
CA PRO A 784 -9.43 -32.71 -33.27
C PRO A 784 -8.25 -31.75 -33.25
N PHE A 785 -7.42 -31.84 -32.21
CA PHE A 785 -6.21 -31.02 -32.05
C PHE A 785 -6.49 -29.51 -31.95
N SER A 786 -7.73 -29.08 -31.69
CA SER A 786 -8.08 -27.67 -31.45
C SER A 786 -7.68 -27.18 -30.05
N GLY A 787 -7.33 -28.09 -29.14
CA GLY A 787 -6.84 -27.77 -27.80
C GLY A 787 -5.48 -27.10 -27.79
N MET A 788 -5.11 -26.60 -26.61
CA MET A 788 -3.81 -25.95 -26.36
C MET A 788 -3.03 -26.66 -25.23
N ASP A 789 -1.80 -26.19 -25.02
CA ASP A 789 -0.90 -26.63 -23.96
C ASP A 789 -0.68 -25.51 -22.93
N LEU A 790 -1.27 -25.64 -21.75
CA LEU A 790 -1.15 -24.65 -20.67
C LEU A 790 0.30 -24.45 -20.18
N PRO A 791 1.10 -25.50 -19.87
CA PRO A 791 2.51 -25.30 -19.53
C PRO A 791 3.30 -24.59 -20.63
N ALA A 792 3.08 -24.92 -21.90
CA ALA A 792 3.73 -24.21 -23.01
C ALA A 792 3.29 -22.73 -23.07
N ILE A 793 2.02 -22.43 -22.83
CA ILE A 793 1.52 -21.06 -22.73
C ILE A 793 2.17 -20.33 -21.56
N ASN A 794 2.35 -20.95 -20.39
CA ASN A 794 3.01 -20.33 -19.24
C ASN A 794 4.46 -19.96 -19.56
N ILE A 795 5.21 -20.87 -20.18
CA ILE A 795 6.60 -20.63 -20.60
C ILE A 795 6.64 -19.50 -21.64
N GLN A 796 5.79 -19.56 -22.67
CA GLN A 796 5.75 -18.54 -23.72
C GLN A 796 5.33 -17.17 -23.17
N ARG A 797 4.39 -17.13 -22.22
CA ARG A 797 3.95 -15.90 -21.54
C ARG A 797 5.07 -15.29 -20.69
N ALA A 798 5.79 -16.10 -19.92
CA ALA A 798 6.94 -15.61 -19.17
C ALA A 798 8.02 -15.02 -20.10
N ARG A 799 8.26 -15.66 -21.25
CA ARG A 799 9.18 -15.13 -22.28
C ARG A 799 8.66 -13.82 -22.89
N ASP A 800 7.37 -13.73 -23.19
CA ASP A 800 6.70 -12.50 -23.70
C ASP A 800 6.81 -11.34 -22.72
N HIS A 801 6.78 -11.65 -21.42
CA HIS A 801 6.93 -10.70 -20.33
C HIS A 801 8.39 -10.37 -20.00
N GLY A 802 9.37 -10.90 -20.76
CA GLY A 802 10.78 -10.61 -20.52
C GLY A 802 11.37 -11.23 -19.26
N ILE A 803 10.69 -12.22 -18.67
CA ILE A 803 11.06 -12.77 -17.37
C ILE A 803 12.46 -13.42 -17.43
N PRO A 804 13.39 -13.02 -16.55
CA PRO A 804 14.68 -13.67 -16.41
C PRO A 804 14.59 -15.18 -16.15
N GLY A 805 15.66 -15.90 -16.49
CA GLY A 805 15.74 -17.34 -16.22
C GLY A 805 15.69 -17.66 -14.73
N TYR A 806 15.32 -18.90 -14.41
CA TYR A 806 15.18 -19.44 -13.05
C TYR A 806 16.40 -19.14 -12.16
N ASN A 807 17.61 -19.25 -12.70
CA ASN A 807 18.85 -19.06 -11.94
C ASN A 807 19.04 -17.62 -11.42
N SER A 808 18.48 -16.61 -12.09
CA SER A 808 18.47 -15.23 -11.59
C SER A 808 17.64 -15.10 -10.31
N TYR A 809 16.49 -15.78 -10.26
CA TYR A 809 15.60 -15.74 -9.10
C TYR A 809 16.10 -16.59 -7.94
N ARG A 810 16.86 -17.66 -8.21
CA ARG A 810 17.61 -18.38 -7.17
C ARG A 810 18.53 -17.42 -6.41
N GLU A 811 19.31 -16.62 -7.13
CA GLU A 811 20.23 -15.65 -6.56
C GLU A 811 19.49 -14.57 -5.75
N VAL A 812 18.42 -13.99 -6.30
CA VAL A 812 17.56 -13.02 -5.59
C VAL A 812 16.99 -13.60 -4.29
N CYS A 813 16.63 -14.88 -4.29
CA CYS A 813 16.10 -15.57 -3.12
C CYS A 813 17.17 -16.06 -2.13
N GLY A 814 18.44 -15.70 -2.34
CA GLY A 814 19.57 -15.97 -1.44
C GLY A 814 20.24 -17.32 -1.66
N PHE A 815 19.93 -18.04 -2.73
CA PHE A 815 20.64 -19.26 -3.13
C PHE A 815 21.89 -18.93 -3.94
N LYS A 816 22.85 -19.85 -3.97
CA LYS A 816 24.00 -19.70 -4.85
C LYS A 816 23.53 -19.81 -6.30
N LYS A 817 23.94 -18.86 -7.13
CA LYS A 817 23.76 -18.95 -8.58
C LYS A 817 24.46 -20.22 -9.09
N ALA A 818 23.71 -21.09 -9.76
CA ALA A 818 24.26 -22.30 -10.35
C ALA A 818 25.16 -21.93 -11.53
N LYS A 819 26.34 -22.53 -11.59
CA LYS A 819 27.27 -22.39 -12.72
C LYS A 819 27.10 -23.50 -13.74
N ASN A 820 26.59 -24.64 -13.30
CA ASN A 820 26.29 -25.79 -14.13
C ASN A 820 25.01 -26.49 -13.62
N PHE A 821 24.44 -27.38 -14.43
CA PHE A 821 23.20 -28.09 -14.08
C PHE A 821 23.31 -28.94 -12.80
N GLN A 822 24.50 -29.43 -12.45
CA GLN A 822 24.69 -30.25 -11.25
C GLN A 822 24.56 -29.43 -9.95
N ASP A 823 24.81 -28.12 -10.02
CA ASP A 823 24.63 -27.19 -8.90
C ASP A 823 23.14 -26.99 -8.53
N LEU A 824 22.20 -27.62 -9.25
CA LEU A 824 20.77 -27.63 -8.95
C LEU A 824 20.35 -28.80 -8.03
N LEU A 825 21.24 -29.75 -7.73
CA LEU A 825 20.92 -30.96 -6.94
C LEU A 825 20.45 -30.67 -5.51
N ASP A 826 20.78 -29.49 -5.00
CA ASP A 826 20.37 -29.05 -3.68
C ASP A 826 18.85 -28.90 -3.55
N VAL A 827 18.15 -28.60 -4.64
CA VAL A 827 16.70 -28.37 -4.65
C VAL A 827 15.94 -29.18 -5.71
N ILE A 828 16.57 -29.64 -6.79
CA ILE A 828 15.97 -30.42 -7.89
C ILE A 828 16.53 -31.85 -7.88
N ASP A 829 15.75 -32.84 -8.32
CA ASP A 829 16.20 -34.23 -8.44
C ASP A 829 17.06 -34.50 -9.69
N GLN A 830 17.86 -35.57 -9.68
CA GLN A 830 18.80 -35.88 -10.75
C GLN A 830 18.11 -36.17 -12.09
N GLU A 831 16.97 -36.86 -12.10
CA GLU A 831 16.22 -37.17 -13.33
C GLU A 831 15.77 -35.87 -14.01
N THR A 832 15.27 -34.91 -13.22
CA THR A 832 14.88 -33.59 -13.72
C THR A 832 16.06 -32.76 -14.20
N ILE A 833 17.21 -32.82 -13.52
CA ILE A 833 18.44 -32.17 -13.97
C ILE A 833 18.90 -32.70 -15.33
N ASP A 834 18.84 -34.01 -15.52
CA ASP A 834 19.21 -34.64 -16.79
C ASP A 834 18.28 -34.19 -17.93
N ASP A 835 16.97 -34.13 -17.67
CA ASP A 835 15.98 -33.60 -18.62
C ASP A 835 16.24 -32.10 -18.95
N LEU A 836 16.54 -31.27 -17.95
CA LEU A 836 16.86 -29.84 -18.15
C LEU A 836 18.14 -29.65 -18.96
N LYS A 837 19.18 -30.46 -18.68
CA LYS A 837 20.46 -30.44 -19.42
C LYS A 837 20.29 -30.86 -20.87
N ASN A 838 19.35 -31.76 -21.17
CA ASN A 838 19.04 -32.17 -22.53
C ASN A 838 18.29 -31.08 -23.32
N LEU A 839 17.58 -30.17 -22.64
CA LEU A 839 16.78 -29.12 -23.26
C LEU A 839 17.52 -27.78 -23.43
N TYR A 840 18.21 -27.35 -22.39
CA TYR A 840 18.82 -26.04 -22.30
C TYR A 840 20.34 -26.15 -22.49
N LYS A 841 20.92 -25.21 -23.23
CA LYS A 841 22.37 -25.17 -23.46
C LYS A 841 23.13 -24.71 -22.22
N HIS A 842 22.55 -23.78 -21.46
CA HIS A 842 23.12 -23.26 -20.22
C HIS A 842 22.10 -23.26 -19.07
N VAL A 843 22.58 -23.32 -17.82
CA VAL A 843 21.70 -23.33 -16.63
C VAL A 843 20.92 -22.02 -16.45
N ASP A 844 21.47 -20.90 -16.91
CA ASP A 844 20.78 -19.60 -16.96
C ASP A 844 19.66 -19.54 -18.03
N ASP A 845 19.62 -20.52 -18.94
CA ASP A 845 18.59 -20.54 -19.99
C ASP A 845 17.25 -21.08 -19.51
N ILE A 846 17.23 -21.79 -18.37
CA ILE A 846 16.03 -22.41 -17.79
C ILE A 846 14.96 -21.35 -17.55
N ASP A 847 13.79 -21.50 -18.18
CA ASP A 847 12.67 -20.58 -17.97
C ASP A 847 12.18 -20.65 -16.51
N LEU A 848 11.65 -19.54 -15.99
CA LEU A 848 11.30 -19.44 -14.58
C LEU A 848 10.26 -20.49 -14.15
N PHE A 849 9.11 -20.58 -14.84
CA PHE A 849 8.05 -21.51 -14.50
C PHE A 849 8.52 -22.99 -14.38
N PRO A 850 9.16 -23.60 -15.41
CA PRO A 850 9.64 -24.98 -15.31
C PRO A 850 10.70 -25.16 -14.24
N GLY A 851 11.55 -24.16 -13.97
CA GLY A 851 12.50 -24.20 -12.87
C GLY A 851 11.83 -24.24 -11.50
N LEU A 852 10.86 -23.34 -11.26
CA LEU A 852 10.15 -23.23 -9.97
C LEU A 852 9.38 -24.49 -9.59
N ILE A 853 8.63 -25.09 -10.51
CA ILE A 853 7.81 -26.28 -10.20
C ILE A 853 8.60 -27.59 -10.23
N SER A 854 9.88 -27.55 -10.62
CA SER A 854 10.80 -28.69 -10.54
C SER A 854 11.50 -28.79 -9.19
N GLU A 855 11.41 -27.76 -8.33
CA GLU A 855 11.98 -27.80 -6.99
C GLU A 855 11.23 -28.76 -6.07
N LYS A 856 11.97 -29.43 -5.18
CA LYS A 856 11.38 -30.23 -4.10
C LYS A 856 10.68 -29.32 -3.08
N PRO A 857 9.49 -29.67 -2.58
CA PRO A 857 8.84 -28.93 -1.50
C PRO A 857 9.73 -28.77 -0.27
N ILE A 858 9.66 -27.60 0.38
CA ILE A 858 10.24 -27.43 1.71
C ILE A 858 9.43 -28.25 2.72
N SER A 859 10.10 -28.81 3.74
CA SER A 859 9.41 -29.53 4.82
C SER A 859 8.30 -28.67 5.46
N GLY A 860 7.06 -29.15 5.37
CA GLY A 860 5.87 -28.47 5.91
C GLY A 860 5.28 -27.39 5.00
N ALA A 861 5.86 -27.14 3.83
CA ALA A 861 5.32 -26.29 2.77
C ALA A 861 4.84 -27.15 1.59
N LEU A 862 3.97 -26.58 0.76
CA LEU A 862 3.57 -27.21 -0.51
C LEU A 862 4.61 -26.97 -1.61
N VAL A 863 5.27 -25.82 -1.59
CA VAL A 863 6.15 -25.35 -2.68
C VAL A 863 7.63 -25.45 -2.34
N GLY A 864 8.46 -25.43 -3.39
CA GLY A 864 9.91 -25.32 -3.27
C GLY A 864 10.40 -23.96 -2.78
N PRO A 865 11.69 -23.83 -2.44
CA PRO A 865 12.24 -22.66 -1.78
C PRO A 865 12.23 -21.36 -2.60
N THR A 866 12.57 -21.39 -3.89
CA THR A 866 12.59 -20.18 -4.72
C THR A 866 11.15 -19.74 -4.99
N LEU A 867 10.26 -20.69 -5.28
CA LEU A 867 8.83 -20.39 -5.46
C LEU A 867 8.21 -19.81 -4.17
N GLY A 868 8.51 -20.40 -3.02
CA GLY A 868 8.03 -19.92 -1.72
C GLY A 868 8.58 -18.54 -1.36
N CYS A 869 9.81 -18.22 -1.78
CA CYS A 869 10.39 -16.88 -1.64
C CYS A 869 9.60 -15.83 -2.43
N LEU A 870 9.31 -16.08 -3.71
CA LEU A 870 8.56 -15.15 -4.57
C LEU A 870 7.12 -14.94 -4.08
N ILE A 871 6.44 -16.02 -3.68
CA ILE A 871 5.08 -15.92 -3.11
C ILE A 871 5.12 -15.19 -1.76
N GLY A 872 6.09 -15.51 -0.90
CA GLY A 872 6.21 -14.89 0.43
C GLY A 872 6.49 -13.39 0.37
N GLU A 873 7.35 -12.97 -0.55
CA GLU A 873 7.66 -11.56 -0.81
C GLU A 873 6.41 -10.80 -1.28
N GLN A 874 5.73 -11.30 -2.32
CA GLN A 874 4.52 -10.66 -2.85
C GLN A 874 3.42 -10.57 -1.78
N MET A 875 3.17 -11.65 -1.03
CA MET A 875 2.16 -11.67 0.02
C MET A 875 2.51 -10.73 1.18
N GLN A 876 3.79 -10.54 1.48
CA GLN A 876 4.22 -9.54 2.46
C GLN A 876 3.88 -8.13 1.98
N ARG A 877 4.12 -7.81 0.70
CA ARG A 877 3.73 -6.53 0.11
C ARG A 877 2.21 -6.32 0.16
N LEU A 878 1.43 -7.34 -0.22
CA LEU A 878 -0.04 -7.28 -0.17
C LEU A 878 -0.60 -7.07 1.24
N ARG A 879 0.14 -7.44 2.29
CA ARG A 879 -0.21 -7.15 3.68
C ARG A 879 0.26 -5.76 4.13
N LYS A 880 1.54 -5.43 3.93
CA LYS A 880 2.18 -4.22 4.48
C LYS A 880 1.81 -2.96 3.70
N CYS A 881 1.53 -3.07 2.42
CA CYS A 881 1.44 -1.94 1.50
C CYS A 881 -0.03 -1.63 1.16
N ASP A 882 -0.95 -2.24 1.91
CA ASP A 882 -2.37 -2.14 1.73
C ASP A 882 -3.03 -1.33 2.85
N ARG A 883 -3.48 -0.12 2.51
CA ARG A 883 -4.13 0.80 3.47
C ARG A 883 -5.37 0.21 4.13
N PHE A 884 -6.09 -0.66 3.42
CA PHE A 884 -7.31 -1.29 3.96
C PHE A 884 -7.08 -2.77 4.32
N TRP A 885 -5.83 -3.16 4.59
CA TRP A 885 -5.56 -4.43 5.25
C TRP A 885 -6.39 -4.53 6.53
N TYR A 886 -7.15 -5.62 6.68
CA TYR A 886 -8.25 -5.68 7.65
C TYR A 886 -7.82 -5.56 9.12
N GLU A 887 -6.55 -5.81 9.45
CA GLU A 887 -6.02 -5.66 10.81
C GLU A 887 -5.41 -4.28 11.11
N ASN A 888 -5.36 -3.35 10.14
CA ASN A 888 -4.69 -2.05 10.32
C ASN A 888 -5.33 -1.19 11.43
N GLU A 889 -4.51 -0.37 12.10
CA GLU A 889 -4.95 0.60 13.12
C GLU A 889 -5.33 1.99 12.58
N ILE A 890 -5.33 2.16 11.26
CA ILE A 890 -5.61 3.43 10.57
C ILE A 890 -7.04 3.89 10.87
N THR A 891 -7.19 5.09 11.44
CA THR A 891 -8.46 5.56 12.01
C THR A 891 -9.61 5.57 11.00
N GLU A 892 -9.33 5.91 9.75
CA GLU A 892 -10.30 6.07 8.68
C GLU A 892 -10.78 4.72 8.11
N THR A 893 -9.97 3.67 8.21
CA THR A 893 -10.23 2.37 7.55
C THR A 893 -10.39 1.20 8.52
N LYS A 894 -9.96 1.35 9.78
CA LYS A 894 -9.97 0.25 10.77
C LYS A 894 -11.37 -0.28 11.06
N PHE A 895 -11.44 -1.57 11.31
CA PHE A 895 -12.57 -2.17 12.01
C PHE A 895 -12.49 -1.89 13.50
N THR A 896 -13.62 -1.83 14.20
CA THR A 896 -13.61 -1.79 15.67
C THR A 896 -13.05 -3.11 16.22
N PRO A 897 -12.56 -3.16 17.47
CA PRO A 897 -12.04 -4.41 18.05
C PRO A 897 -13.09 -5.53 18.06
N GLY A 898 -14.36 -5.19 18.28
CA GLY A 898 -15.48 -6.12 18.21
C GLY A 898 -15.66 -6.68 16.80
N GLN A 899 -15.70 -5.80 15.79
CA GLN A 899 -15.81 -6.21 14.38
C GLN A 899 -14.63 -7.10 13.94
N LEU A 900 -13.41 -6.72 14.29
CA LEU A 900 -12.21 -7.50 13.97
C LEU A 900 -12.22 -8.89 14.62
N SER A 901 -12.72 -8.99 15.85
CA SER A 901 -12.90 -10.28 16.52
C SER A 901 -13.92 -11.18 15.82
N GLU A 902 -14.96 -10.60 15.20
CA GLU A 902 -15.95 -11.37 14.45
C GLU A 902 -15.39 -11.85 13.11
N ILE A 903 -14.65 -11.01 12.38
CA ILE A 903 -13.97 -11.40 11.14
C ILE A 903 -13.01 -12.58 11.39
N ARG A 904 -12.26 -12.55 12.50
CA ARG A 904 -11.30 -13.60 12.87
C ARG A 904 -11.91 -14.98 13.15
N LYS A 905 -13.23 -15.07 13.34
CA LYS A 905 -13.96 -16.34 13.52
C LYS A 905 -14.20 -17.04 12.19
N MET A 906 -14.23 -16.30 11.09
CA MET A 906 -14.60 -16.85 9.79
C MET A 906 -13.55 -17.85 9.30
N THR A 907 -14.06 -18.87 8.61
CA THR A 907 -13.31 -19.96 7.98
C THR A 907 -13.97 -20.28 6.64
N MET A 908 -13.22 -20.84 5.70
CA MET A 908 -13.81 -21.31 4.43
C MET A 908 -14.85 -22.41 4.67
N ALA A 909 -14.66 -23.24 5.70
CA ALA A 909 -15.66 -24.23 6.16
C ALA A 909 -17.00 -23.56 6.53
N LYS A 910 -16.94 -22.44 7.26
CA LYS A 910 -18.15 -21.71 7.66
C LYS A 910 -18.87 -21.09 6.46
N ILE A 911 -18.12 -20.51 5.50
CA ILE A 911 -18.72 -19.97 4.26
C ILE A 911 -19.46 -21.08 3.52
N ILE A 912 -18.87 -22.27 3.40
CA ILE A 912 -19.54 -23.41 2.75
C ILE A 912 -20.81 -23.80 3.51
N CYS A 913 -20.76 -23.97 4.83
CA CYS A 913 -21.92 -24.29 5.66
C CYS A 913 -23.05 -23.26 5.55
N ASN A 914 -22.72 -21.98 5.54
CA ASN A 914 -23.70 -20.90 5.44
C ASN A 914 -24.41 -20.86 4.08
N ASN A 915 -23.75 -21.36 3.03
CA ASN A 915 -24.19 -21.21 1.64
C ASN A 915 -24.50 -22.54 0.94
N SER A 916 -24.51 -23.66 1.69
CA SER A 916 -24.78 -25.02 1.21
C SER A 916 -25.79 -25.73 2.11
N LYS A 917 -27.01 -25.93 1.60
CA LYS A 917 -28.11 -26.52 2.40
C LYS A 917 -27.88 -27.98 2.77
N ASN A 918 -27.23 -28.76 1.91
CA ASN A 918 -27.12 -30.23 2.03
C ASN A 918 -25.84 -30.69 2.73
N ILE A 919 -24.87 -29.81 2.93
CA ILE A 919 -23.64 -30.10 3.67
C ILE A 919 -23.91 -29.78 5.14
N LYS A 920 -24.09 -30.82 5.96
CA LYS A 920 -24.37 -30.69 7.42
C LYS A 920 -23.15 -30.92 8.28
N LYS A 921 -22.23 -31.76 7.81
CA LYS A 921 -20.95 -32.05 8.45
C LYS A 921 -19.82 -31.65 7.52
N ILE A 922 -18.80 -31.03 8.08
CA ILE A 922 -17.64 -30.51 7.36
C ILE A 922 -16.42 -30.52 8.25
N GLN A 923 -15.24 -30.70 7.68
CA GLN A 923 -13.99 -30.54 8.41
C GLN A 923 -13.73 -29.05 8.74
N PRO A 924 -13.17 -28.73 9.92
CA PRO A 924 -12.86 -27.34 10.29
C PRO A 924 -11.94 -26.61 9.31
N ASN A 925 -10.93 -27.30 8.75
CA ASN A 925 -10.07 -26.76 7.70
C ASN A 925 -10.31 -27.51 6.39
N VAL A 926 -11.07 -26.90 5.48
CA VAL A 926 -11.46 -27.55 4.22
C VAL A 926 -10.33 -27.72 3.23
N PHE A 927 -9.20 -27.04 3.40
CA PHE A 927 -8.02 -27.18 2.55
C PHE A 927 -7.17 -28.42 2.92
N ASP A 928 -7.40 -29.00 4.10
CA ASP A 928 -6.92 -30.34 4.44
C ASP A 928 -8.02 -31.37 4.17
N LEU A 929 -7.62 -32.60 3.84
CA LEU A 929 -8.52 -33.73 3.80
C LEU A 929 -9.14 -33.99 5.18
N PRO A 930 -10.37 -34.55 5.24
CA PRO A 930 -10.95 -34.97 6.50
C PRO A 930 -10.08 -36.08 7.13
N ASP A 931 -9.83 -35.96 8.44
CA ASP A 931 -9.07 -36.94 9.22
C ASP A 931 -9.73 -37.15 10.58
N ASN A 932 -9.80 -38.39 11.06
CA ASN A 932 -10.54 -38.73 12.28
C ASN A 932 -9.98 -38.11 13.57
N HIS A 933 -8.74 -37.62 13.53
CA HIS A 933 -8.03 -37.09 14.70
C HIS A 933 -7.79 -35.59 14.61
N MET A 934 -7.20 -35.12 13.50
CA MET A 934 -6.68 -33.75 13.35
C MET A 934 -7.64 -32.81 12.61
N ASN A 935 -8.55 -33.33 11.79
CA ASN A 935 -9.45 -32.53 10.95
C ASN A 935 -10.80 -33.24 10.75
N LYS A 936 -11.39 -33.68 11.86
CA LYS A 936 -12.60 -34.50 11.86
C LYS A 936 -13.80 -33.67 11.40
N GLU A 937 -14.66 -34.25 10.58
CA GLU A 937 -15.91 -33.58 10.22
C GLU A 937 -16.79 -33.34 11.45
N VAL A 938 -17.19 -32.09 11.63
CA VAL A 938 -18.07 -31.61 12.70
C VAL A 938 -19.36 -31.06 12.13
N ASP A 939 -20.41 -30.99 12.94
CA ASP A 939 -21.66 -30.36 12.52
C ASP A 939 -21.45 -28.86 12.26
N CYS A 940 -22.02 -28.36 11.15
CA CYS A 940 -21.92 -26.95 10.73
C CYS A 940 -22.39 -25.94 11.80
N SER A 941 -23.23 -26.37 12.74
CA SER A 941 -23.71 -25.54 13.86
C SER A 941 -22.62 -25.23 14.90
N VAL A 942 -21.57 -26.06 14.98
CA VAL A 942 -20.45 -25.88 15.92
C VAL A 942 -19.49 -24.80 15.42
N LEU A 943 -19.42 -24.58 14.09
CA LEU A 943 -18.55 -23.56 13.51
C LEU A 943 -19.11 -22.14 13.81
N PRO A 944 -18.29 -21.23 14.36
CA PRO A 944 -18.75 -19.89 14.72
C PRO A 944 -19.16 -19.10 13.47
N ASP A 945 -20.24 -18.32 13.57
CA ASP A 945 -20.66 -17.35 12.53
C ASP A 945 -20.31 -15.92 12.98
N ILE A 946 -20.27 -15.00 12.02
CA ILE A 946 -20.08 -13.58 12.29
C ILE A 946 -21.31 -13.00 13.02
N ASP A 947 -21.09 -12.31 14.15
CA ASP A 947 -22.14 -11.55 14.84
C ASP A 947 -22.30 -10.16 14.20
N ILE A 948 -23.30 -10.02 13.32
CA ILE A 948 -23.55 -8.74 12.61
C ILE A 948 -23.92 -7.60 13.56
N THR A 949 -24.31 -7.89 14.82
CA THR A 949 -24.70 -6.85 15.79
C THR A 949 -23.54 -5.94 16.20
N LYS A 950 -22.30 -6.29 15.83
CA LYS A 950 -21.11 -5.43 15.98
C LYS A 950 -21.01 -4.32 14.91
N TRP A 951 -21.85 -4.36 13.88
CA TRP A 951 -21.99 -3.33 12.85
C TRP A 951 -23.27 -2.50 13.02
N LEU A 952 -23.99 -2.64 14.14
CA LEU A 952 -25.11 -1.77 14.47
C LEU A 952 -24.62 -0.35 14.72
N ASP A 953 -25.24 0.63 14.06
CA ASP A 953 -25.14 2.03 14.50
C ASP A 953 -25.89 2.13 15.82
N ARG A 954 -25.14 2.25 16.91
CA ARG A 954 -25.71 2.46 18.23
C ARG A 954 -25.45 3.90 18.63
N ASP A 955 -26.50 4.61 19.01
CA ASP A 955 -26.37 5.91 19.68
C ASP A 955 -25.85 5.79 21.12
N PHE A 956 -25.44 4.59 21.53
CA PHE A 956 -25.02 4.27 22.89
C PHE A 956 -24.11 3.04 22.95
N CYS A 957 -23.30 2.95 23.99
CA CYS A 957 -22.35 1.87 24.25
C CYS A 957 -22.73 1.16 25.55
N PHE A 958 -22.54 -0.17 25.59
CA PHE A 958 -22.65 -0.96 26.80
C PHE A 958 -21.28 -1.24 27.38
N VAL A 959 -21.10 -1.02 28.69
CA VAL A 959 -19.93 -1.48 29.45
C VAL A 959 -20.43 -2.10 30.76
N GLY A 960 -20.31 -3.43 30.88
CA GLY A 960 -20.98 -4.17 31.96
C GLY A 960 -22.50 -4.00 31.89
N ASN A 961 -23.12 -3.62 33.01
CA ASN A 961 -24.57 -3.37 33.11
C ASN A 961 -24.95 -1.89 32.85
N LYS A 962 -24.02 -1.05 32.40
CA LYS A 962 -24.23 0.40 32.23
C LYS A 962 -24.29 0.81 30.77
N ILE A 963 -25.25 1.68 30.46
CA ILE A 963 -25.44 2.31 29.15
C ILE A 963 -24.82 3.71 29.17
N ILE A 964 -24.05 4.04 28.13
CA ILE A 964 -23.41 5.34 27.89
C ILE A 964 -23.86 5.87 26.53
N GLN A 965 -24.51 7.02 26.48
CA GLN A 965 -24.93 7.65 25.23
C GLN A 965 -23.72 8.14 24.42
N MET A 966 -23.83 8.16 23.09
CA MET A 966 -22.79 8.59 22.15
C MET A 966 -22.26 9.99 22.52
N GLY A 967 -20.93 10.13 22.60
CA GLY A 967 -20.25 11.36 23.01
C GLY A 967 -20.26 11.64 24.52
N ARG A 968 -20.91 10.80 25.34
CA ARG A 968 -20.91 10.94 26.81
C ARG A 968 -19.89 10.04 27.47
N THR A 969 -19.42 10.44 28.64
CA THR A 969 -18.52 9.68 29.51
C THR A 969 -19.25 9.27 30.79
N LYS A 970 -19.06 8.03 31.25
CA LYS A 970 -19.66 7.52 32.49
C LYS A 970 -18.65 6.67 33.27
N HIS A 971 -18.71 6.72 34.60
CA HIS A 971 -17.98 5.81 35.46
C HIS A 971 -18.58 4.41 35.40
N ILE A 972 -17.76 3.44 35.02
CA ILE A 972 -18.16 2.03 34.95
C ILE A 972 -17.90 1.37 36.29
N THR A 973 -16.70 1.55 36.82
CA THR A 973 -16.30 1.22 38.19
C THR A 973 -15.79 2.49 38.88
N PRO A 974 -15.49 2.49 40.19
CA PRO A 974 -15.05 3.69 40.90
C PRO A 974 -13.81 4.34 40.26
N CYS A 975 -12.88 3.56 39.70
CA CYS A 975 -11.64 4.06 39.09
C CYS A 975 -11.54 3.85 37.58
N VAL A 976 -12.62 3.51 36.88
CA VAL A 976 -12.63 3.41 35.41
C VAL A 976 -13.79 4.19 34.82
N SER A 977 -13.49 5.09 33.90
CA SER A 977 -14.49 5.82 33.11
C SER A 977 -14.44 5.37 31.66
N CYS A 978 -15.59 5.35 31.00
CA CYS A 978 -15.67 5.04 29.59
C CYS A 978 -16.46 6.12 28.86
N THR A 979 -15.94 6.55 27.71
CA THR A 979 -16.63 7.43 26.78
C THR A 979 -17.20 6.61 25.65
N CYS A 980 -18.50 6.77 25.35
CA CYS A 980 -19.06 6.15 24.16
C CYS A 980 -18.68 6.95 22.91
N THR A 981 -18.03 6.29 21.96
CA THR A 981 -17.63 6.86 20.67
C THR A 981 -18.27 6.07 19.54
N HIS A 982 -18.24 6.60 18.31
CA HIS A 982 -18.74 5.88 17.13
C HIS A 982 -18.05 4.51 16.97
N TYR A 983 -16.84 4.36 17.49
CA TYR A 983 -16.04 3.13 17.43
C TYR A 983 -16.26 2.19 18.63
N GLY A 984 -17.20 2.51 19.53
CA GLY A 984 -17.50 1.78 20.77
C GLY A 984 -17.10 2.54 22.04
N ALA A 985 -17.21 1.88 23.20
CA ALA A 985 -16.81 2.46 24.48
C ALA A 985 -15.28 2.49 24.62
N ASN A 986 -14.72 3.69 24.76
CA ASN A 986 -13.31 3.92 25.03
C ASN A 986 -13.11 4.12 26.54
N CYS A 987 -12.53 3.12 27.21
CA CYS A 987 -12.39 3.08 28.66
C CYS A 987 -10.98 3.42 29.11
N HIS A 988 -10.86 4.30 30.09
CA HIS A 988 -9.59 4.71 30.69
C HIS A 988 -9.66 4.61 32.20
N ALA A 989 -8.56 4.12 32.80
CA ALA A 989 -8.37 4.18 34.23
C ALA A 989 -8.26 5.65 34.66
N LEU A 990 -9.04 6.02 35.66
CA LEU A 990 -8.98 7.34 36.27
C LEU A 990 -7.79 7.42 37.21
N ARG A 991 -7.10 8.55 37.19
CA ARG A 991 -6.07 8.87 38.18
C ARG A 991 -6.77 9.32 39.46
N ILE A 992 -6.56 8.59 40.55
CA ILE A 992 -7.15 8.90 41.85
C ILE A 992 -6.22 9.83 42.62
N GLU A 993 -6.64 11.07 42.86
CA GLU A 993 -5.85 12.05 43.62
C GLU A 993 -5.90 11.82 45.13
N SER A 994 -7.04 11.30 45.63
CA SER A 994 -7.22 10.97 47.04
C SER A 994 -8.06 9.71 47.18
N CYS A 995 -7.46 8.67 47.78
CA CYS A 995 -8.16 7.44 48.09
C CYS A 995 -9.24 7.64 49.17
N ASN A 996 -9.08 8.63 50.07
CA ASN A 996 -10.09 8.96 51.08
C ASN A 996 -11.41 9.41 50.44
N SER A 997 -11.36 10.34 49.48
CA SER A 997 -12.56 10.80 48.78
C SER A 997 -13.24 9.69 47.97
N LEU A 998 -12.47 8.68 47.55
CA LEU A 998 -13.02 7.51 46.87
C LEU A 998 -13.88 6.66 47.83
N PHE A 999 -13.41 6.47 49.06
CA PHE A 999 -14.16 5.76 50.12
C PHE A 999 -15.39 6.50 50.64
N ASP A 1000 -15.45 7.82 50.45
CA ASP A 1000 -16.64 8.62 50.80
C ASP A 1000 -17.76 8.47 49.76
N GLN A 1001 -17.40 8.08 48.53
CA GLN A 1001 -18.33 7.99 47.40
C GLN A 1001 -18.70 6.56 47.01
N PHE A 1002 -17.85 5.57 47.30
CA PHE A 1002 -18.04 4.18 46.89
C PHE A 1002 -17.76 3.21 48.05
N SER A 1003 -18.46 2.07 48.07
CA SER A 1003 -18.30 1.07 49.12
C SER A 1003 -16.94 0.36 49.03
N MET A 1004 -16.43 -0.14 50.16
CA MET A 1004 -15.15 -0.88 50.20
C MET A 1004 -15.17 -2.10 49.27
N THR A 1005 -16.32 -2.78 49.17
CA THR A 1005 -16.56 -3.90 48.26
C THR A 1005 -16.45 -3.52 46.78
N GLU A 1006 -16.96 -2.34 46.39
CA GLU A 1006 -16.87 -1.85 45.00
C GLU A 1006 -15.44 -1.41 44.64
N ILE A 1007 -14.74 -0.77 45.58
CA ILE A 1007 -13.34 -0.33 45.41
C ILE A 1007 -12.39 -1.55 45.34
N ALA A 1008 -12.63 -2.57 46.16
CA ALA A 1008 -11.82 -3.78 46.18
C ALA A 1008 -12.06 -4.70 44.96
N ALA A 1009 -13.22 -4.59 44.31
CA ALA A 1009 -13.52 -5.31 43.08
C ALA A 1009 -12.93 -4.64 41.82
N ASP A 1010 -12.49 -3.39 41.90
CA ASP A 1010 -11.89 -2.63 40.80
C ASP A 1010 -10.36 -2.73 40.85
N THR A 1011 -9.77 -3.43 39.89
CA THR A 1011 -8.31 -3.65 39.80
C THR A 1011 -7.52 -2.34 39.68
N SER A 1012 -8.05 -1.32 38.99
CA SER A 1012 -7.40 0.01 38.90
C SER A 1012 -7.41 0.73 40.25
N CYS A 1013 -8.51 0.62 41.01
CA CYS A 1013 -8.56 1.15 42.36
C CYS A 1013 -7.61 0.43 43.31
N VAL A 1014 -7.55 -0.91 43.25
CA VAL A 1014 -6.67 -1.72 44.10
C VAL A 1014 -5.21 -1.37 43.89
N ILE A 1015 -4.79 -1.14 42.63
CA ILE A 1015 -3.43 -0.71 42.32
C ILE A 1015 -3.13 0.67 42.91
N GLN A 1016 -4.04 1.64 42.76
CA GLN A 1016 -3.82 3.03 43.17
C GLN A 1016 -4.03 3.28 44.68
N CYS A 1017 -4.86 2.48 45.36
CA CYS A 1017 -5.27 2.70 46.76
C CYS A 1017 -4.93 1.53 47.72
N SER A 1018 -4.02 0.65 47.33
CA SER A 1018 -3.62 -0.56 48.07
C SER A 1018 -3.32 -0.32 49.56
N GLY A 1019 -2.56 0.73 49.89
CA GLY A 1019 -2.19 1.05 51.27
C GLY A 1019 -3.38 1.35 52.19
N MET A 1020 -4.39 2.07 51.69
CA MET A 1020 -5.60 2.40 52.45
C MET A 1020 -6.58 1.25 52.56
N ILE A 1021 -6.69 0.44 51.50
CA ILE A 1021 -7.51 -0.77 51.50
C ILE A 1021 -7.03 -1.74 52.59
N ASN A 1022 -5.71 -1.92 52.72
CA ASN A 1022 -5.12 -2.77 53.75
C ASN A 1022 -5.28 -2.21 55.17
N SER A 1023 -5.12 -0.88 55.34
CA SER A 1023 -5.37 -0.18 56.61
C SER A 1023 -6.80 -0.37 57.11
N LYS A 1024 -7.82 -0.20 56.26
CA LYS A 1024 -9.24 -0.35 56.66
C LYS A 1024 -9.69 -1.80 56.85
N LYS A 1025 -9.10 -2.77 56.13
CA LYS A 1025 -9.31 -4.21 56.39
C LYS A 1025 -8.87 -4.61 57.80
N ASN A 1026 -7.76 -4.05 58.30
CA ASN A 1026 -7.26 -4.32 59.65
C ASN A 1026 -8.06 -3.61 60.76
N GLN A 1027 -8.99 -2.71 60.42
CA GLN A 1027 -9.89 -2.04 61.38
C GLN A 1027 -11.29 -2.70 61.44
N THR A 1028 -11.58 -3.65 60.56
CA THR A 1028 -12.87 -4.37 60.47
C THR A 1028 -12.76 -5.87 60.82
N GLN A 1029 -11.55 -6.35 61.12
CA GLN A 1029 -11.28 -7.55 61.92
C GLN A 1029 -11.00 -7.11 63.35
#